data_AF-A0A0B4GAQ5-F1
#
_entry.id   AF-A0A0B4GAQ5-F1
#
_cell.length_a   1.000
_cell.length_b   1.000
_cell.length_c   1.000
_cell.angle_alpha   90.00
_cell.angle_beta   90.00
_cell.angle_gamma   90.00
#
_symmetry.space_group_name_H-M   'P 1'
#
loop_
_entity.id
_entity.type
_entity.pdbx_description
1 polymer ?
#
loop_
_entity_poly.entity_id
_entity_poly.type
_entity_poly.pdbx_seq_one_letter_code
_entity_poly.pdbx_strand_id
1 'polypeptide(L)'
;MESTLEEETFEYSDESDEEDVLDEIVVNTGTQDEPDGEDDEDACERSEELGYITPPLTDPELEESPEAIFTAKLPIRHRSGHPEGVDTKGHNSNCCDYKVEPISANYRFHEFHPIRIETAVHGAFNAGIKFQPHKRDLPEAPKTMKDLEDHPFKDQFVKAQQEHLASHSQMNSFVEMPWSRSRGRRVLSCMWVFTYKTDKHGHLQKCKARLVVCGNQQEKNALPTRATTLASMSFRALMAIAAEHDLELEQMDAVNAFVNCELDEVVYMCSVIVFFFVDDTIWAYKKADQQIAKEAIEGLKSRYKMTQLGEPKWFLGIHILRDRRNRTIWLTQDAYIDKIAHKFSIHLDGKVPATPMGLEELLKSETQATKKSIEVYQQKVGSILFAAVSTRPDIAFAVSRLARHNLNPSDVYHRAADRAIQYLYSTRSFGLRLGNINRENVKPIETFIGSSDASFADNTEDRKSSQGYVLRLYGGPIAWKASKQTTVTTSSTEAELLAASEAAKEMIAAGRLLNSLEVKLNEPLQLEIDNRQTIRLLVEESAKLTTQLRHVDIYQHWLRQEVQNSRIEVRWVESKDMMADGMTKSLPKVRHIEFLRQLRIEDIRSRIGNEARLEEARSKVRERLQNPDNVLDLELKLEALKL
;
A
#
# COMPACT_ATOMS: atom_id res chain seq x y z
N MET A 1 -15.80 59.64 21.77
CA MET A 1 -14.55 59.93 21.06
C MET A 1 -14.05 58.63 20.45
N GLU A 2 -14.44 58.20 19.24
CA GLU A 2 -14.96 58.94 18.05
C GLU A 2 -13.96 60.01 17.57
N SER A 3 -13.62 60.17 16.28
CA SER A 3 -13.90 59.41 15.03
C SER A 3 -12.67 59.58 14.09
N THR A 4 -12.58 59.15 12.83
CA THR A 4 -13.42 58.51 11.77
C THR A 4 -12.50 57.47 11.04
N LEU A 5 -12.85 56.57 10.11
CA LEU A 5 -14.04 56.30 9.26
C LEU A 5 -14.38 57.32 8.16
N GLU A 6 -13.65 57.27 7.05
CA GLU A 6 -14.12 57.73 5.73
C GLU A 6 -14.02 56.58 4.72
N GLU A 7 -14.99 56.52 3.80
CA GLU A 7 -15.15 55.49 2.78
C GLU A 7 -15.01 56.14 1.39
N GLU A 8 -14.31 55.51 0.44
CA GLU A 8 -14.37 55.89 -0.97
C GLU A 8 -15.18 54.84 -1.75
N THR A 9 -16.40 55.23 -2.14
CA THR A 9 -17.26 54.47 -3.04
C THR A 9 -16.93 54.80 -4.49
N PHE A 10 -16.95 53.79 -5.36
CA PHE A 10 -17.15 53.98 -6.79
C PHE A 10 -18.08 52.90 -7.34
N GLU A 11 -19.14 53.34 -8.00
CA GLU A 11 -20.19 52.52 -8.59
C GLU A 11 -19.72 51.94 -9.94
N TYR A 12 -20.20 50.75 -10.30
CA TYR A 12 -20.48 50.38 -11.68
C TYR A 12 -21.71 49.46 -11.73
N SER A 13 -22.44 49.52 -12.84
CA SER A 13 -23.87 49.20 -12.93
C SER A 13 -24.21 47.72 -13.17
N ASP A 14 -25.37 47.30 -12.66
CA ASP A 14 -26.11 46.16 -13.19
C ASP A 14 -26.58 46.44 -14.63
N GLU A 15 -26.38 45.47 -15.53
CA GLU A 15 -27.26 45.23 -16.67
C GLU A 15 -27.55 43.73 -16.72
N SER A 16 -28.83 43.37 -16.89
CA SER A 16 -29.33 42.00 -16.76
C SER A 16 -30.23 41.66 -17.95
N ASP A 17 -29.71 40.87 -18.89
CA ASP A 17 -30.48 40.36 -20.02
C ASP A 17 -30.92 38.91 -19.77
N GLU A 18 -32.23 38.72 -19.62
CA GLU A 18 -32.90 37.42 -19.67
C GLU A 18 -33.38 37.18 -21.12
N GLU A 19 -32.95 36.09 -21.76
CA GLU A 19 -33.58 35.59 -23.00
C GLU A 19 -34.13 34.18 -22.78
N ASP A 20 -35.46 34.10 -22.67
CA ASP A 20 -36.20 32.83 -22.74
C ASP A 20 -36.19 32.30 -24.18
N VAL A 21 -35.78 31.04 -24.36
CA VAL A 21 -36.10 30.25 -25.56
C VAL A 21 -36.75 28.93 -25.16
N LEU A 22 -38.09 28.93 -25.21
CA LEU A 22 -38.89 27.71 -25.25
C LEU A 22 -38.80 27.10 -26.65
N ASP A 23 -38.75 25.77 -26.74
CA ASP A 23 -39.14 25.06 -27.96
C ASP A 23 -39.76 23.69 -27.62
N GLU A 24 -40.80 23.32 -28.34
CA GLU A 24 -41.67 22.17 -27.99
C GLU A 24 -41.23 20.86 -28.66
N ILE A 25 -41.21 19.76 -27.92
CA ILE A 25 -41.01 18.42 -28.51
C ILE A 25 -42.33 17.93 -29.12
N VAL A 26 -42.47 18.12 -30.43
CA VAL A 26 -43.60 17.59 -31.21
C VAL A 26 -43.56 16.06 -31.25
N VAL A 27 -44.60 15.42 -30.72
CA VAL A 27 -44.83 13.98 -30.89
C VAL A 27 -45.37 13.71 -32.29
N ASN A 28 -44.80 12.72 -33.00
CA ASN A 28 -45.40 12.17 -34.21
C ASN A 28 -45.23 10.65 -34.26
N THR A 29 -46.20 9.93 -34.82
CA THR A 29 -46.38 8.47 -34.61
C THR A 29 -46.69 7.71 -35.89
N GLY A 30 -46.07 6.54 -36.04
CA GLY A 30 -46.24 5.62 -37.17
C GLY A 30 -45.19 5.82 -38.27
N THR A 31 -44.98 4.87 -39.18
CA THR A 31 -45.43 3.46 -39.24
C THR A 31 -44.60 2.75 -40.31
N GLN A 32 -44.31 1.46 -40.13
CA GLN A 32 -43.98 0.41 -41.13
C GLN A 32 -43.13 0.78 -42.38
N ASP A 33 -42.07 0.01 -42.63
CA ASP A 33 -42.05 -0.95 -43.77
C ASP A 33 -40.80 -1.86 -43.72
N GLU A 34 -41.01 -3.14 -44.04
CA GLU A 34 -40.00 -4.16 -44.40
C GLU A 34 -39.97 -4.24 -45.94
N PRO A 35 -38.88 -4.69 -46.60
CA PRO A 35 -38.88 -6.11 -47.01
C PRO A 35 -37.51 -6.82 -47.13
N ASP A 36 -37.52 -8.10 -46.77
CA ASP A 36 -37.02 -9.29 -47.48
C ASP A 36 -35.79 -9.21 -48.42
N GLY A 37 -34.87 -10.17 -48.24
CA GLY A 37 -33.80 -10.53 -49.20
C GLY A 37 -33.00 -11.76 -48.74
N GLU A 38 -33.23 -12.91 -49.40
CA GLU A 38 -32.71 -14.23 -48.99
C GLU A 38 -31.33 -14.59 -49.59
N ASP A 39 -30.69 -15.57 -48.93
CA ASP A 39 -29.74 -16.61 -49.39
C ASP A 39 -28.51 -16.30 -50.29
N ASP A 40 -27.36 -16.82 -49.86
CA ASP A 40 -26.64 -17.87 -50.61
C ASP A 40 -25.65 -18.63 -49.68
N GLU A 41 -25.57 -19.96 -49.82
CA GLU A 41 -24.59 -20.81 -49.13
C GLU A 41 -23.37 -21.17 -50.02
N ASP A 42 -22.24 -21.45 -49.35
CA ASP A 42 -21.39 -22.66 -49.52
C ASP A 42 -19.86 -22.40 -49.66
N ALA A 43 -19.10 -23.50 -49.52
CA ALA A 43 -17.68 -23.72 -49.81
C ALA A 43 -16.63 -23.20 -48.80
N CYS A 44 -15.98 -24.16 -48.12
CA CYS A 44 -14.87 -23.97 -47.19
C CYS A 44 -13.50 -24.22 -47.85
N GLU A 45 -12.52 -23.35 -47.58
CA GLU A 45 -11.10 -23.69 -47.74
C GLU A 45 -10.24 -23.15 -46.56
N ARG A 46 -9.09 -23.79 -46.31
CA ARG A 46 -8.28 -23.59 -45.09
C ARG A 46 -6.86 -23.08 -45.40
N SER A 47 -6.45 -21.95 -44.82
CA SER A 47 -5.02 -21.65 -44.62
C SER A 47 -4.73 -20.76 -43.41
N GLU A 48 -4.02 -21.35 -42.44
CA GLU A 48 -3.07 -20.79 -41.45
C GLU A 48 -3.16 -19.29 -41.05
N GLU A 49 -3.89 -18.97 -39.97
CA GLU A 49 -3.69 -17.72 -39.20
C GLU A 49 -2.69 -17.87 -38.05
N LEU A 50 -1.74 -16.94 -37.92
CA LEU A 50 -0.88 -16.80 -36.72
C LEU A 50 -1.60 -16.01 -35.60
N GLY A 51 -2.41 -16.71 -34.81
CA GLY A 51 -3.14 -16.12 -33.68
C GLY A 51 -2.24 -15.64 -32.53
N TYR A 52 -1.99 -14.34 -32.42
CA TYR A 52 -1.44 -13.70 -31.23
C TYR A 52 -2.56 -13.40 -30.22
N ILE A 53 -2.65 -14.22 -29.17
CA ILE A 53 -3.75 -14.20 -28.20
C ILE A 53 -3.69 -12.96 -27.29
N THR A 54 -4.74 -12.15 -27.32
CA THR A 54 -5.06 -11.16 -26.27
C THR A 54 -6.26 -11.64 -25.47
N PRO A 55 -6.16 -11.85 -24.14
CA PRO A 55 -7.30 -12.30 -23.34
C PRO A 55 -8.34 -11.17 -23.14
N PRO A 56 -9.64 -11.49 -23.10
CA PRO A 56 -10.70 -10.50 -22.94
C PRO A 56 -10.80 -9.93 -21.50
N LEU A 57 -11.71 -8.96 -21.36
CA LEU A 57 -12.03 -8.23 -20.14
C LEU A 57 -12.67 -9.13 -19.05
N THR A 58 -12.81 -8.57 -17.85
CA THR A 58 -13.48 -9.20 -16.70
C THR A 58 -14.92 -9.58 -17.00
N ASP A 59 -15.24 -10.84 -16.72
CA ASP A 59 -16.60 -11.38 -16.63
C ASP A 59 -17.37 -10.71 -15.47
N PRO A 60 -18.61 -10.22 -15.68
CA PRO A 60 -19.42 -9.61 -14.62
C PRO A 60 -20.22 -10.60 -13.77
N GLU A 61 -20.33 -11.88 -14.13
CA GLU A 61 -21.16 -12.86 -13.40
C GLU A 61 -20.32 -13.77 -12.49
N LEU A 62 -20.15 -13.38 -11.22
CA LEU A 62 -19.79 -14.28 -10.10
C LEU A 62 -19.92 -13.59 -8.72
N GLU A 63 -21.10 -13.05 -8.40
CA GLU A 63 -21.47 -12.75 -7.01
C GLU A 63 -22.02 -14.02 -6.33
N GLU A 64 -21.22 -14.72 -5.53
CA GLU A 64 -21.78 -15.64 -4.52
C GLU A 64 -20.85 -15.82 -3.31
N SER A 65 -21.44 -15.89 -2.12
CA SER A 65 -20.73 -15.93 -0.83
C SER A 65 -21.30 -17.05 0.05
N PRO A 66 -20.57 -18.16 0.29
CA PRO A 66 -21.05 -19.23 1.15
C PRO A 66 -20.76 -18.95 2.63
N GLU A 67 -21.78 -18.53 3.38
CA GLU A 67 -21.83 -18.74 4.83
C GLU A 67 -22.03 -20.23 5.14
N ALA A 68 -21.42 -20.76 6.20
CA ALA A 68 -21.63 -22.15 6.63
C ALA A 68 -21.57 -22.31 8.15
N ILE A 69 -22.72 -22.20 8.81
CA ILE A 69 -22.90 -22.54 10.23
C ILE A 69 -23.33 -24.00 10.34
N PHE A 70 -22.56 -24.84 11.05
CA PHE A 70 -23.01 -26.17 11.46
C PHE A 70 -22.65 -26.51 12.91
N THR A 71 -23.66 -26.79 13.72
CA THR A 71 -23.52 -27.30 15.09
C THR A 71 -23.79 -28.81 15.14
N ALA A 72 -22.88 -29.57 15.76
CA ALA A 72 -23.08 -30.97 16.13
C ALA A 72 -22.49 -31.24 17.52
N LYS A 73 -23.07 -32.18 18.29
CA LYS A 73 -22.71 -32.43 19.70
C LYS A 73 -22.16 -33.84 19.93
N LEU A 74 -20.93 -33.93 20.44
CA LEU A 74 -20.42 -34.99 21.37
C LEU A 74 -20.39 -36.45 20.80
N PRO A 75 -19.71 -37.44 21.44
CA PRO A 75 -19.16 -37.45 22.81
C PRO A 75 -17.68 -37.87 22.96
N ILE A 76 -17.19 -37.72 24.20
CA ILE A 76 -15.84 -38.02 24.68
C ILE A 76 -15.59 -39.53 24.84
N ARG A 77 -14.37 -40.01 24.51
CA ARG A 77 -13.72 -41.17 25.16
C ARG A 77 -12.25 -40.87 25.48
N HIS A 78 -11.65 -41.67 26.36
CA HIS A 78 -10.51 -41.28 27.20
C HIS A 78 -9.54 -42.48 27.40
N ARG A 79 -8.26 -42.19 27.71
CA ARG A 79 -7.21 -43.12 28.27
C ARG A 79 -6.64 -44.16 27.29
N SER A 80 -5.42 -44.72 27.46
CA SER A 80 -4.21 -44.34 28.25
C SER A 80 -3.07 -45.36 28.00
N GLY A 81 -1.79 -45.00 28.14
CA GLY A 81 -0.72 -45.99 28.43
C GLY A 81 0.69 -45.68 27.93
N HIS A 82 1.65 -45.63 28.87
CA HIS A 82 3.11 -45.86 28.70
C HIS A 82 3.43 -47.32 29.18
N PRO A 83 4.64 -47.94 29.02
CA PRO A 83 5.97 -47.34 29.29
C PRO A 83 7.23 -47.88 28.53
N GLU A 84 8.40 -47.26 28.83
CA GLU A 84 9.79 -47.79 29.02
C GLU A 84 10.51 -48.77 28.03
N GLY A 85 11.85 -48.60 27.84
CA GLY A 85 12.73 -49.72 27.37
C GLY A 85 14.12 -49.49 26.71
N VAL A 86 15.15 -49.05 27.46
CA VAL A 86 16.62 -49.40 27.38
C VAL A 86 17.41 -49.64 26.06
N ASP A 87 18.28 -48.67 25.71
CA ASP A 87 19.76 -48.66 25.41
C ASP A 87 20.62 -49.84 24.79
N THR A 88 21.69 -49.42 24.09
CA THR A 88 23.04 -50.03 23.82
C THR A 88 23.47 -50.73 22.48
N LYS A 89 24.52 -50.14 21.86
CA LYS A 89 25.78 -50.71 21.23
C LYS A 89 25.85 -51.31 19.79
N GLY A 90 26.98 -51.01 19.10
CA GLY A 90 27.53 -51.72 17.91
C GLY A 90 28.00 -50.81 16.74
N HIS A 91 29.16 -50.14 16.73
CA HIS A 91 30.54 -50.59 16.41
C HIS A 91 30.79 -51.24 15.01
N ASN A 92 31.47 -50.53 14.08
CA ASN A 92 32.83 -50.85 13.60
C ASN A 92 33.39 -49.87 12.53
N SER A 93 34.71 -49.96 12.26
CA SER A 93 35.51 -48.99 11.47
C SER A 93 36.66 -49.64 10.69
N ASN A 94 37.16 -48.98 9.63
CA ASN A 94 38.56 -48.95 9.11
C ASN A 94 38.59 -48.07 7.83
N CYS A 95 39.61 -47.33 7.36
CA CYS A 95 41.04 -47.06 7.67
C CYS A 95 41.94 -47.37 6.45
N CYS A 96 42.74 -46.39 5.98
CA CYS A 96 44.17 -46.49 5.58
C CYS A 96 44.69 -45.24 4.81
N ASP A 97 45.99 -44.94 4.96
CA ASP A 97 46.72 -43.76 4.44
C ASP A 97 47.42 -43.96 3.07
N TYR A 98 47.99 -42.87 2.51
CA TYR A 98 49.42 -42.79 2.13
C TYR A 98 49.92 -41.32 1.98
N LYS A 99 51.24 -41.09 1.99
CA LYS A 99 51.93 -39.77 1.95
C LYS A 99 53.03 -39.73 0.85
N VAL A 100 53.54 -38.53 0.49
CA VAL A 100 54.98 -38.13 0.40
C VAL A 100 55.16 -36.73 -0.25
N GLU A 101 56.21 -35.99 0.18
CA GLU A 101 56.75 -34.72 -0.40
C GLU A 101 58.30 -34.86 -0.51
N PRO A 102 59.14 -33.83 -0.77
CA PRO A 102 59.01 -32.55 -1.51
C PRO A 102 60.15 -32.39 -2.58
N ILE A 103 60.39 -31.18 -3.13
CA ILE A 103 61.75 -30.64 -3.48
C ILE A 103 61.66 -29.14 -3.87
N SER A 104 62.78 -28.39 -3.82
CA SER A 104 62.85 -26.92 -3.94
C SER A 104 63.73 -26.39 -5.09
N ALA A 105 63.54 -25.12 -5.46
CA ALA A 105 64.51 -24.29 -6.19
C ALA A 105 64.23 -22.78 -5.93
N ASN A 106 65.22 -21.90 -6.13
CA ASN A 106 65.12 -20.46 -5.88
C ASN A 106 66.13 -19.66 -6.74
N TYR A 107 65.86 -18.37 -7.04
CA TYR A 107 66.67 -17.43 -7.87
C TYR A 107 66.73 -17.71 -9.41
N ARG A 108 66.89 -16.74 -10.35
CA ARG A 108 67.08 -15.27 -10.27
C ARG A 108 66.60 -14.50 -11.54
N PHE A 109 65.80 -13.44 -11.35
CA PHE A 109 65.61 -12.15 -12.08
C PHE A 109 65.78 -11.95 -13.62
N HIS A 110 64.90 -11.05 -14.11
CA HIS A 110 64.84 -10.19 -15.34
C HIS A 110 63.57 -10.50 -16.18
N GLU A 111 62.70 -9.56 -16.59
CA GLU A 111 62.74 -8.08 -16.59
C GLU A 111 61.32 -7.42 -16.47
N PHE A 112 61.20 -6.10 -16.28
CA PHE A 112 59.90 -5.35 -16.12
C PHE A 112 59.16 -5.16 -17.47
N HIS A 113 57.83 -5.00 -17.59
CA HIS A 113 56.89 -3.95 -17.08
C HIS A 113 55.43 -4.36 -17.44
N PRO A 114 54.35 -3.61 -17.05
CA PRO A 114 54.14 -2.69 -15.93
C PRO A 114 53.03 -3.19 -14.97
N ILE A 115 52.91 -2.58 -13.77
CA ILE A 115 51.82 -2.90 -12.83
C ILE A 115 50.52 -2.20 -13.23
N ARG A 116 49.44 -2.96 -13.37
CA ARG A 116 48.06 -2.44 -13.25
C ARG A 116 47.60 -2.71 -11.82
N ILE A 117 47.33 -1.66 -11.04
CA ILE A 117 46.97 -1.79 -9.63
C ILE A 117 45.55 -2.37 -9.54
N GLU A 118 45.44 -3.63 -9.11
CA GLU A 118 44.16 -4.19 -8.67
C GLU A 118 43.67 -3.41 -7.45
N THR A 119 42.37 -3.12 -7.40
CA THR A 119 41.86 -2.04 -6.56
C THR A 119 41.97 -2.36 -5.06
N ALA A 120 42.30 -1.33 -4.26
CA ALA A 120 42.52 -1.44 -2.82
C ALA A 120 41.37 -2.08 -2.02
N VAL A 121 40.17 -2.15 -2.62
CA VAL A 121 39.00 -2.88 -2.14
C VAL A 121 39.33 -4.34 -1.77
N HIS A 122 40.10 -5.05 -2.61
CA HIS A 122 40.38 -6.47 -2.39
C HIS A 122 41.35 -6.70 -1.22
N GLY A 123 42.39 -5.85 -1.11
CA GLY A 123 43.34 -5.89 0.00
C GLY A 123 42.71 -5.51 1.35
N ALA A 124 41.80 -4.53 1.36
CA ALA A 124 41.10 -4.10 2.57
C ALA A 124 40.15 -5.18 3.13
N PHE A 125 39.55 -6.00 2.25
CA PHE A 125 38.55 -7.00 2.65
C PHE A 125 39.19 -8.20 3.38
N ASN A 126 40.32 -8.71 2.88
CA ASN A 126 41.05 -9.80 3.53
C ASN A 126 41.74 -9.37 4.84
N ALA A 127 41.88 -8.06 5.10
CA ALA A 127 42.44 -7.51 6.33
C ALA A 127 41.45 -7.44 7.52
N GLY A 128 40.21 -7.92 7.37
CA GLY A 128 39.22 -7.98 8.45
C GLY A 128 38.61 -6.64 8.88
N ILE A 129 38.95 -5.54 8.20
CA ILE A 129 38.32 -4.24 8.40
C ILE A 129 36.85 -4.34 7.96
N LYS A 130 35.91 -3.91 8.82
CA LYS A 130 34.48 -3.86 8.50
C LYS A 130 34.15 -2.73 7.51
N PHE A 131 34.63 -2.85 6.28
CA PHE A 131 34.26 -1.97 5.18
C PHE A 131 32.81 -2.28 4.75
N GLN A 132 31.86 -1.52 5.26
CA GLN A 132 30.46 -1.53 4.81
C GLN A 132 30.27 -0.41 3.78
N PRO A 133 30.43 -0.67 2.47
CA PRO A 133 30.24 0.35 1.44
C PRO A 133 28.83 0.93 1.51
N HIS A 134 28.72 2.24 1.27
CA HIS A 134 27.43 2.90 1.14
C HIS A 134 26.79 2.54 -0.21
N LYS A 135 25.46 2.59 -0.27
CA LYS A 135 24.66 2.08 -1.40
C LYS A 135 25.00 2.72 -2.76
N ARG A 136 25.55 3.93 -2.76
CA ARG A 136 26.00 4.63 -3.98
C ARG A 136 27.26 4.02 -4.60
N ASP A 137 28.02 3.26 -3.81
CA ASP A 137 29.33 2.70 -4.13
C ASP A 137 29.26 1.18 -4.37
N LEU A 138 28.04 0.62 -4.33
CA LEU A 138 27.78 -0.79 -4.64
C LEU A 138 27.58 -1.01 -6.15
N PRO A 139 28.16 -2.07 -6.75
CA PRO A 139 27.80 -2.50 -8.10
C PRO A 139 26.35 -3.00 -8.13
N GLU A 140 25.71 -2.98 -9.32
CA GLU A 140 24.36 -3.54 -9.47
C GLU A 140 24.31 -5.01 -9.00
N ALA A 141 23.24 -5.37 -8.29
CA ALA A 141 23.04 -6.75 -7.85
C ALA A 141 22.86 -7.68 -9.06
N PRO A 142 23.46 -8.90 -9.05
CA PRO A 142 23.31 -9.88 -10.13
C PRO A 142 21.84 -10.15 -10.50
N LYS A 143 21.55 -10.26 -11.79
CA LYS A 143 20.19 -10.56 -12.31
C LYS A 143 20.07 -12.01 -12.77
N THR A 144 21.19 -12.63 -13.14
CA THR A 144 21.34 -14.04 -13.49
C THR A 144 22.43 -14.70 -12.65
N MET A 145 22.50 -16.03 -12.67
CA MET A 145 23.60 -16.78 -12.04
C MET A 145 24.95 -16.50 -12.74
N LYS A 146 24.95 -16.17 -14.04
CA LYS A 146 26.15 -15.80 -14.78
C LYS A 146 26.69 -14.44 -14.33
N ASP A 147 25.81 -13.46 -14.12
CA ASP A 147 26.22 -12.14 -13.61
C ASP A 147 26.85 -12.23 -12.21
N LEU A 148 26.52 -13.28 -11.44
CA LEU A 148 27.09 -13.55 -10.12
C LEU A 148 28.51 -14.15 -10.22
N GLU A 149 28.88 -14.81 -11.32
CA GLU A 149 30.19 -15.47 -11.46
C GLU A 149 31.35 -14.47 -11.47
N ASP A 150 31.14 -13.28 -12.04
CA ASP A 150 32.13 -12.18 -12.12
C ASP A 150 31.91 -11.09 -11.04
N HIS A 151 30.96 -11.29 -10.11
CA HIS A 151 30.49 -10.22 -9.23
C HIS A 151 31.39 -9.99 -7.98
N PRO A 152 31.75 -8.74 -7.61
CA PRO A 152 32.62 -8.47 -6.45
C PRO A 152 32.14 -9.00 -5.09
N PHE A 153 30.83 -9.23 -4.92
CA PHE A 153 30.25 -9.80 -3.69
C PHE A 153 29.81 -11.28 -3.85
N LYS A 154 30.37 -12.01 -4.83
CA LYS A 154 30.03 -13.40 -5.18
C LYS A 154 29.84 -14.30 -3.97
N ASP A 155 30.86 -14.41 -3.12
CA ASP A 155 30.86 -15.36 -2.00
C ASP A 155 29.77 -15.05 -0.96
N GLN A 156 29.45 -13.77 -0.76
CA GLN A 156 28.37 -13.37 0.15
C GLN A 156 26.98 -13.71 -0.41
N PHE A 157 26.79 -13.60 -1.73
CA PHE A 157 25.56 -14.02 -2.38
C PHE A 157 25.44 -15.55 -2.45
N VAL A 158 26.52 -16.28 -2.74
CA VAL A 158 26.56 -17.75 -2.68
C VAL A 158 26.25 -18.26 -1.28
N LYS A 159 26.86 -17.65 -0.24
CA LYS A 159 26.49 -17.94 1.15
C LYS A 159 25.02 -17.65 1.44
N ALA A 160 24.48 -16.55 0.92
CA ALA A 160 23.05 -16.24 1.07
C ALA A 160 22.12 -17.20 0.30
N GLN A 161 22.58 -17.85 -0.77
CA GLN A 161 21.86 -18.96 -1.43
C GLN A 161 21.82 -20.19 -0.51
N GLN A 162 22.96 -20.56 0.08
CA GLN A 162 23.08 -21.68 1.02
C GLN A 162 22.22 -21.45 2.27
N GLU A 163 22.30 -20.28 2.91
CA GLU A 163 21.49 -19.90 4.07
C GLU A 163 19.98 -19.94 3.74
N HIS A 164 19.58 -19.54 2.53
CA HIS A 164 18.19 -19.60 2.08
C HIS A 164 17.70 -21.03 1.88
N LEU A 165 18.43 -21.88 1.14
CA LEU A 165 18.07 -23.28 0.94
C LEU A 165 17.98 -24.03 2.28
N ALA A 166 18.99 -23.85 3.16
CA ALA A 166 19.02 -24.47 4.48
C ALA A 166 17.78 -24.13 5.33
N SER A 167 17.30 -22.87 5.27
CA SER A 167 16.06 -22.48 5.96
C SER A 167 14.82 -23.20 5.39
N HIS A 168 14.72 -23.33 4.06
CA HIS A 168 13.60 -24.01 3.43
C HIS A 168 13.60 -25.54 3.64
N SER A 169 14.79 -26.16 3.72
CA SER A 169 14.95 -27.58 4.10
C SER A 169 14.60 -27.83 5.57
N GLN A 170 14.97 -26.93 6.50
CA GLN A 170 14.58 -27.04 7.91
C GLN A 170 13.05 -27.02 8.11
N MET A 171 12.32 -26.34 7.22
CA MET A 171 10.85 -26.24 7.25
C MET A 171 10.16 -27.31 6.37
N ASN A 172 10.90 -28.30 5.84
CA ASN A 172 10.40 -29.33 4.91
C ASN A 172 9.57 -28.80 3.71
N SER A 173 9.80 -27.54 3.33
CA SER A 173 8.91 -26.78 2.44
C SER A 173 9.00 -27.16 0.94
N PHE A 174 9.86 -28.10 0.59
CA PHE A 174 9.96 -28.71 -0.74
C PHE A 174 10.55 -30.12 -0.64
N VAL A 175 10.31 -30.93 -1.68
CA VAL A 175 10.91 -32.28 -1.83
C VAL A 175 11.53 -32.38 -3.22
N GLU A 176 12.80 -32.79 -3.29
CA GLU A 176 13.48 -33.04 -4.57
C GLU A 176 12.93 -34.31 -5.22
N MET A 177 12.58 -34.22 -6.52
CA MET A 177 11.86 -35.26 -7.24
C MET A 177 12.54 -35.57 -8.58
N PRO A 178 12.81 -36.85 -8.91
CA PRO A 178 13.43 -37.23 -10.19
C PRO A 178 12.59 -36.79 -11.39
N TRP A 179 13.26 -36.27 -12.43
CA TRP A 179 12.62 -35.79 -13.67
C TRP A 179 11.83 -36.88 -14.44
N SER A 180 12.05 -38.16 -14.14
CA SER A 180 11.21 -39.25 -14.62
C SER A 180 9.76 -39.18 -14.10
N ARG A 181 9.53 -38.57 -12.92
CA ARG A 181 8.21 -38.41 -12.28
C ARG A 181 7.45 -37.13 -12.69
N SER A 182 8.10 -36.20 -13.40
CA SER A 182 7.44 -34.99 -13.95
C SER A 182 6.91 -35.18 -15.37
N ARG A 183 7.13 -36.34 -16.00
CA ARG A 183 6.58 -36.67 -17.33
C ARG A 183 5.06 -36.51 -17.34
N GLY A 184 4.53 -35.74 -18.30
CA GLY A 184 3.11 -35.43 -18.41
C GLY A 184 2.58 -34.39 -17.43
N ARG A 185 3.44 -33.66 -16.70
CA ARG A 185 3.05 -32.58 -15.78
C ARG A 185 3.71 -31.25 -16.18
N ARG A 186 2.98 -30.13 -16.03
CA ARG A 186 3.52 -28.78 -16.23
C ARG A 186 4.49 -28.43 -15.12
N VAL A 187 5.79 -28.33 -15.44
CA VAL A 187 6.84 -27.91 -14.49
C VAL A 187 7.00 -26.39 -14.60
N LEU A 188 6.84 -25.67 -13.49
CA LEU A 188 7.15 -24.25 -13.42
C LEU A 188 8.66 -24.05 -13.29
N SER A 189 9.24 -23.09 -14.01
CA SER A 189 10.64 -22.74 -13.82
C SER A 189 10.87 -21.99 -12.50
N CYS A 190 12.12 -21.90 -12.07
CA CYS A 190 12.53 -21.07 -10.94
C CYS A 190 13.76 -20.24 -11.30
N MET A 191 13.99 -19.16 -10.56
CA MET A 191 15.14 -18.28 -10.71
C MET A 191 15.66 -17.78 -9.37
N TRP A 192 16.93 -17.38 -9.34
CA TRP A 192 17.51 -16.69 -8.19
C TRP A 192 17.31 -15.19 -8.30
N VAL A 193 16.90 -14.56 -7.19
CA VAL A 193 16.76 -13.10 -7.04
C VAL A 193 17.75 -12.61 -5.99
N PHE A 194 18.71 -11.80 -6.41
CA PHE A 194 19.76 -11.25 -5.56
C PHE A 194 19.46 -9.79 -5.17
N THR A 195 19.64 -9.47 -3.90
CA THR A 195 19.32 -8.15 -3.32
C THR A 195 20.30 -7.77 -2.22
N TYR A 196 20.64 -6.48 -2.10
CA TYR A 196 21.32 -5.95 -0.92
C TYR A 196 20.29 -5.51 0.11
N LYS A 197 20.47 -5.92 1.38
CA LYS A 197 19.89 -5.21 2.53
C LYS A 197 20.92 -4.18 3.00
N THR A 198 20.49 -2.91 3.06
CA THR A 198 21.26 -1.80 3.66
C THR A 198 20.65 -1.42 5.01
N ASP A 199 21.43 -0.73 5.85
CA ASP A 199 20.93 -0.11 7.07
C ASP A 199 20.13 1.19 6.79
N LYS A 200 19.72 1.89 7.86
CA LYS A 200 18.99 3.17 7.77
C LYS A 200 19.84 4.35 7.27
N HIS A 201 21.16 4.19 7.18
CA HIS A 201 22.11 5.18 6.66
C HIS A 201 22.62 4.83 5.25
N GLY A 202 22.14 3.73 4.65
CA GLY A 202 22.49 3.28 3.31
C GLY A 202 23.73 2.39 3.22
N HIS A 203 24.35 1.97 4.32
CA HIS A 203 25.51 1.07 4.31
C HIS A 203 25.11 -0.39 4.12
N LEU A 204 25.94 -1.18 3.43
CA LEU A 204 25.68 -2.60 3.21
C LEU A 204 25.61 -3.38 4.54
N GLN A 205 24.43 -3.89 4.88
CA GLN A 205 24.21 -4.72 6.06
C GLN A 205 24.39 -6.21 5.73
N LYS A 206 23.80 -6.69 4.63
CA LYS A 206 24.03 -8.04 4.08
C LYS A 206 23.59 -8.20 2.64
N CYS A 207 24.28 -9.08 1.92
CA CYS A 207 23.76 -9.69 0.69
C CYS A 207 22.60 -10.65 1.02
N LYS A 208 21.61 -10.77 0.14
CA LYS A 208 20.45 -11.65 0.29
C LYS A 208 20.03 -12.24 -1.04
N ALA A 209 20.02 -13.57 -1.13
CA ALA A 209 19.40 -14.31 -2.21
C ALA A 209 17.98 -14.80 -1.81
N ARG A 210 17.16 -15.11 -2.82
CA ARG A 210 15.94 -15.92 -2.73
C ARG A 210 15.81 -16.78 -4.00
N LEU A 211 15.43 -18.03 -3.86
CA LEU A 211 14.94 -18.86 -4.95
C LEU A 211 13.45 -18.57 -5.11
N VAL A 212 13.02 -18.28 -6.34
CA VAL A 212 11.65 -17.87 -6.64
C VAL A 212 11.11 -18.74 -7.76
N VAL A 213 9.96 -19.37 -7.54
CA VAL A 213 9.22 -20.08 -8.59
C VAL A 213 8.50 -19.05 -9.47
N CYS A 214 8.55 -19.25 -10.79
CA CYS A 214 7.94 -18.37 -11.78
C CYS A 214 6.42 -18.55 -11.82
N GLY A 215 5.70 -18.07 -10.80
CA GLY A 215 4.24 -18.17 -10.68
C GLY A 215 3.46 -17.53 -11.84
N ASN A 216 4.10 -16.63 -12.61
CA ASN A 216 3.56 -16.12 -13.87
C ASN A 216 3.48 -17.18 -14.99
N GLN A 217 4.04 -18.37 -14.80
CA GLN A 217 3.91 -19.54 -15.66
C GLN A 217 2.83 -20.53 -15.16
N GLN A 218 2.15 -20.24 -14.04
CA GLN A 218 1.03 -21.03 -13.55
C GLN A 218 -0.20 -20.83 -14.44
N GLU A 219 -0.98 -21.90 -14.64
CA GLU A 219 -2.31 -21.79 -15.28
C GLU A 219 -3.29 -21.05 -14.37
N LYS A 220 -4.20 -20.28 -14.98
CA LYS A 220 -5.33 -19.69 -14.26
C LYS A 220 -6.25 -20.83 -13.78
N ASN A 221 -6.29 -21.05 -12.47
CA ASN A 221 -7.26 -21.92 -11.81
C ASN A 221 -8.33 -21.06 -11.10
N ALA A 222 -9.39 -21.70 -10.59
CA ALA A 222 -10.47 -21.02 -9.87
C ALA A 222 -10.07 -20.46 -8.48
N LEU A 223 -8.84 -20.72 -8.03
CA LEU A 223 -8.30 -20.15 -6.79
C LEU A 223 -7.70 -18.76 -7.06
N PRO A 224 -7.87 -17.78 -6.15
CA PRO A 224 -7.31 -16.46 -6.34
C PRO A 224 -5.77 -16.51 -6.34
N THR A 225 -5.15 -16.25 -7.49
CA THR A 225 -3.69 -16.22 -7.71
C THR A 225 -2.99 -15.01 -7.06
N ARG A 226 -3.67 -14.33 -6.13
CA ARG A 226 -3.14 -13.26 -5.27
C ARG A 226 -3.39 -13.65 -3.81
N ALA A 227 -2.37 -13.55 -2.98
CA ALA A 227 -2.62 -13.43 -1.55
C ALA A 227 -3.38 -12.12 -1.30
N THR A 228 -4.40 -12.13 -0.45
CA THR A 228 -5.07 -10.93 0.07
C THR A 228 -4.15 -10.24 1.07
N THR A 229 -3.09 -9.61 0.55
CA THR A 229 -2.20 -8.75 1.33
C THR A 229 -2.99 -7.59 1.92
N LEU A 230 -2.67 -7.26 3.18
CA LEU A 230 -3.59 -6.54 4.03
C LEU A 230 -3.84 -5.12 3.53
N ALA A 231 -5.11 -4.79 3.26
CA ALA A 231 -5.52 -3.51 2.71
C ALA A 231 -5.07 -2.34 3.61
N SER A 232 -4.48 -1.30 3.02
CA SER A 232 -4.01 -0.11 3.75
C SER A 232 -5.13 0.59 4.54
N MET A 233 -6.39 0.38 4.14
CA MET A 233 -7.59 0.76 4.88
C MET A 233 -7.60 0.19 6.31
N SER A 234 -7.43 -1.12 6.47
CA SER A 234 -7.49 -1.79 7.78
C SER A 234 -6.33 -1.38 8.68
N PHE A 235 -5.15 -1.10 8.11
CA PHE A 235 -4.02 -0.54 8.86
C PHE A 235 -4.35 0.85 9.41
N ARG A 236 -4.87 1.75 8.57
CA ARG A 236 -5.25 3.10 9.00
C ARG A 236 -6.43 3.10 9.98
N ALA A 237 -7.39 2.21 9.80
CA ALA A 237 -8.46 1.96 10.77
C ALA A 237 -7.88 1.58 12.14
N LEU A 238 -6.99 0.58 12.20
CA LEU A 238 -6.32 0.18 13.44
C LEU A 238 -5.53 1.32 14.09
N MET A 239 -4.78 2.10 13.31
CA MET A 239 -4.05 3.26 13.82
C MET A 239 -4.98 4.37 14.35
N ALA A 240 -6.13 4.61 13.71
CA ALA A 240 -7.11 5.57 14.20
C ALA A 240 -7.83 5.10 15.48
N ILE A 241 -8.17 3.82 15.59
CA ILE A 241 -8.70 3.19 16.81
C ILE A 241 -7.66 3.29 17.94
N ALA A 242 -6.41 2.94 17.67
CA ALA A 242 -5.32 2.99 18.64
C ALA A 242 -4.99 4.42 19.10
N ALA A 243 -5.13 5.41 18.22
CA ALA A 243 -5.00 6.82 18.57
C ALA A 243 -6.14 7.27 19.50
N GLU A 244 -7.41 7.09 19.11
CA GLU A 244 -8.56 7.59 19.86
C GLU A 244 -8.69 6.95 21.26
N HIS A 245 -8.47 5.63 21.36
CA HIS A 245 -8.57 4.89 22.63
C HIS A 245 -7.25 4.83 23.42
N ASP A 246 -6.15 5.39 22.89
CA ASP A 246 -4.78 5.31 23.43
C ASP A 246 -4.32 3.88 23.75
N LEU A 247 -4.58 2.95 22.82
CA LEU A 247 -4.19 1.54 22.95
C LEU A 247 -2.66 1.39 22.91
N GLU A 248 -2.09 0.45 23.66
CA GLU A 248 -0.69 0.07 23.47
C GLU A 248 -0.52 -0.54 22.08
N LEU A 249 0.64 -0.30 21.45
CA LEU A 249 1.00 -0.84 20.14
C LEU A 249 2.39 -1.47 20.22
N GLU A 250 2.55 -2.71 19.79
CA GLU A 250 3.85 -3.39 19.69
C GLU A 250 4.04 -4.09 18.34
N GLN A 251 5.20 -3.92 17.70
CA GLN A 251 5.55 -4.59 16.44
C GLN A 251 6.41 -5.84 16.68
N MET A 252 6.14 -6.92 15.95
CA MET A 252 6.97 -8.14 15.96
C MET A 252 7.17 -8.69 14.54
N ASP A 253 8.38 -9.15 14.24
CA ASP A 253 8.76 -9.79 12.96
C ASP A 253 8.84 -11.32 13.13
N ALA A 254 8.16 -12.06 12.26
CA ALA A 254 7.96 -13.51 12.27
C ALA A 254 8.63 -14.17 11.05
N VAL A 255 9.78 -14.82 11.27
CA VAL A 255 10.66 -15.25 10.18
C VAL A 255 10.03 -16.35 9.30
N ASN A 256 9.80 -16.03 8.01
CA ASN A 256 9.29 -16.93 6.96
C ASN A 256 7.84 -17.41 7.20
N ALA A 257 6.92 -16.49 7.55
CA ALA A 257 5.56 -16.84 7.98
C ALA A 257 4.80 -17.78 7.01
N PHE A 258 4.93 -17.56 5.68
CA PHE A 258 4.19 -18.30 4.65
C PHE A 258 4.34 -19.83 4.63
N VAL A 259 5.43 -20.39 5.16
CA VAL A 259 5.73 -21.84 5.10
C VAL A 259 5.40 -22.57 6.40
N ASN A 260 4.64 -21.95 7.31
CA ASN A 260 4.28 -22.49 8.62
C ASN A 260 2.76 -22.66 8.82
N CYS A 261 1.96 -22.80 7.76
CA CYS A 261 0.51 -22.63 7.81
C CYS A 261 -0.29 -23.80 7.18
N GLU A 262 -0.98 -24.55 8.04
CA GLU A 262 -2.30 -25.16 7.80
C GLU A 262 -3.18 -24.78 9.02
N LEU A 263 -4.51 -24.72 8.87
CA LEU A 263 -5.39 -24.12 9.88
C LEU A 263 -6.83 -24.68 9.81
N ASP A 264 -7.14 -25.62 10.69
CA ASP A 264 -8.34 -26.47 10.60
C ASP A 264 -9.46 -26.13 11.59
N GLU A 265 -9.23 -25.23 12.56
CA GLU A 265 -10.12 -24.99 13.70
C GLU A 265 -10.37 -23.50 14.03
N VAL A 266 -11.53 -23.21 14.64
CA VAL A 266 -11.98 -21.86 14.99
C VAL A 266 -11.48 -21.45 16.38
N VAL A 267 -10.76 -20.32 16.45
CA VAL A 267 -10.23 -19.75 17.70
C VAL A 267 -10.98 -18.46 18.06
N TYR A 268 -11.44 -18.37 19.31
CA TYR A 268 -12.02 -17.15 19.88
C TYR A 268 -11.00 -16.46 20.81
N MET A 269 -10.88 -15.13 20.72
CA MET A 269 -9.96 -14.29 21.51
C MET A 269 -10.65 -12.98 21.89
N CYS A 270 -10.26 -12.37 23.02
CA CYS A 270 -10.91 -11.16 23.56
C CYS A 270 -9.91 -10.00 23.74
N SER A 271 -10.28 -8.79 23.29
CA SER A 271 -9.61 -7.48 23.50
C SER A 271 -8.09 -7.35 23.25
N VAL A 272 -7.46 -8.31 22.57
CA VAL A 272 -6.14 -8.16 21.94
C VAL A 272 -6.31 -8.27 20.43
N ILE A 273 -6.09 -7.16 19.71
CA ILE A 273 -6.15 -7.13 18.24
C ILE A 273 -4.74 -7.41 17.71
N VAL A 274 -4.60 -8.39 16.81
CA VAL A 274 -3.32 -8.70 16.17
C VAL A 274 -3.43 -8.55 14.66
N PHE A 275 -2.64 -7.64 14.12
CA PHE A 275 -2.54 -7.31 12.71
C PHE A 275 -1.36 -8.07 12.10
N PHE A 276 -1.61 -8.90 11.08
CA PHE A 276 -0.58 -9.71 10.42
C PHE A 276 -0.36 -9.28 8.96
N PHE A 277 0.84 -8.78 8.63
CA PHE A 277 1.27 -8.55 7.25
C PHE A 277 2.52 -9.39 6.94
N VAL A 278 2.32 -10.57 6.35
CA VAL A 278 3.41 -11.45 5.93
C VAL A 278 4.27 -11.85 7.14
N ASP A 279 5.51 -11.36 7.24
CA ASP A 279 6.41 -11.59 8.37
C ASP A 279 6.18 -10.52 9.48
N ASP A 280 5.79 -9.30 9.11
CA ASP A 280 5.55 -8.16 10.03
C ASP A 280 4.19 -8.29 10.75
N THR A 281 4.14 -8.00 12.05
CA THR A 281 2.90 -7.99 12.85
C THR A 281 2.81 -6.78 13.78
N ILE A 282 1.60 -6.31 14.10
CA ILE A 282 1.34 -5.30 15.15
C ILE A 282 0.26 -5.81 16.11
N TRP A 283 0.57 -5.77 17.40
CA TRP A 283 -0.34 -6.08 18.50
C TRP A 283 -0.90 -4.78 19.07
N ALA A 284 -2.22 -4.71 19.22
CA ALA A 284 -2.92 -3.56 19.79
C ALA A 284 -3.84 -4.01 20.93
N TYR A 285 -3.66 -3.46 22.12
CA TYR A 285 -4.40 -3.88 23.33
C TYR A 285 -4.58 -2.72 24.32
N LYS A 286 -5.60 -2.80 25.18
CA LYS A 286 -5.81 -1.81 26.25
C LYS A 286 -4.79 -2.06 27.37
N LYS A 287 -4.32 -1.00 28.03
CA LYS A 287 -3.30 -1.13 29.09
C LYS A 287 -3.70 -2.04 30.27
N ALA A 288 -5.00 -2.20 30.54
CA ALA A 288 -5.51 -3.16 31.52
C ALA A 288 -5.24 -4.62 31.12
N ASP A 289 -5.31 -4.92 29.82
CA ASP A 289 -5.18 -6.25 29.24
C ASP A 289 -3.72 -6.62 28.94
N GLN A 290 -2.75 -5.79 29.36
CA GLN A 290 -1.32 -5.97 29.07
C GLN A 290 -0.78 -7.35 29.51
N GLN A 291 -1.31 -7.92 30.58
CA GLN A 291 -0.88 -9.25 31.04
C GLN A 291 -1.33 -10.36 30.08
N ILE A 292 -2.58 -10.29 29.58
CA ILE A 292 -3.13 -11.21 28.58
C ILE A 292 -2.33 -11.08 27.26
N ALA A 293 -2.03 -9.84 26.85
CA ALA A 293 -1.23 -9.58 25.66
C ALA A 293 0.20 -10.16 25.79
N LYS A 294 0.86 -10.01 26.95
CA LYS A 294 2.17 -10.64 27.21
C LYS A 294 2.11 -12.16 27.13
N GLU A 295 1.13 -12.79 27.77
CA GLU A 295 0.98 -14.25 27.77
C GLU A 295 0.74 -14.79 26.36
N ALA A 296 -0.05 -14.08 25.54
CA ALA A 296 -0.24 -14.42 24.12
C ALA A 296 1.05 -14.21 23.29
N ILE A 297 1.77 -13.11 23.49
CA ILE A 297 3.05 -12.80 22.83
C ILE A 297 4.13 -13.82 23.20
N GLU A 298 4.22 -14.22 24.46
CA GLU A 298 5.16 -15.24 24.95
C GLU A 298 4.77 -16.64 24.49
N GLY A 299 3.48 -16.96 24.48
CA GLY A 299 2.95 -18.16 23.83
C GLY A 299 3.33 -18.25 22.35
N LEU A 300 3.24 -17.14 21.60
CA LEU A 300 3.65 -17.10 20.20
C LEU A 300 5.19 -17.22 20.03
N LYS A 301 5.98 -16.49 20.84
CA LYS A 301 7.45 -16.62 20.88
C LYS A 301 7.93 -18.03 21.23
N SER A 302 7.17 -18.80 22.01
CA SER A 302 7.51 -20.18 22.37
C SER A 302 7.40 -21.16 21.19
N ARG A 303 6.57 -20.81 20.18
CA ARG A 303 6.33 -21.61 18.97
C ARG A 303 7.11 -21.09 17.75
N TYR A 304 7.30 -19.78 17.66
CA TYR A 304 7.89 -19.10 16.50
C TYR A 304 9.07 -18.22 16.89
N LYS A 305 10.12 -18.23 16.05
CA LYS A 305 11.32 -17.40 16.24
C LYS A 305 11.04 -15.94 15.87
N MET A 306 10.46 -15.19 16.79
CA MET A 306 10.06 -13.80 16.60
C MET A 306 11.02 -12.81 17.26
N THR A 307 11.13 -11.60 16.67
CA THR A 307 11.82 -10.46 17.31
C THR A 307 10.80 -9.39 17.70
N GLN A 308 10.78 -8.97 18.96
CA GLN A 308 9.93 -7.88 19.45
C GLN A 308 10.65 -6.55 19.24
N LEU A 309 10.03 -5.64 18.48
CA LEU A 309 10.63 -4.35 18.07
C LEU A 309 10.19 -3.17 18.95
N GLY A 310 9.15 -3.36 19.78
CA GLY A 310 8.58 -2.35 20.66
C GLY A 310 7.51 -1.49 19.97
N GLU A 311 7.33 -0.25 20.42
CA GLU A 311 6.35 0.68 19.85
C GLU A 311 6.62 0.94 18.35
N PRO A 312 5.64 0.71 17.45
CA PRO A 312 5.87 0.75 16.01
C PRO A 312 6.22 2.17 15.54
N LYS A 313 7.44 2.30 15.02
CA LYS A 313 7.96 3.51 14.35
C LYS A 313 7.99 3.37 12.83
N TRP A 314 8.20 2.16 12.32
CA TRP A 314 8.38 1.90 10.89
C TRP A 314 7.70 0.61 10.48
N PHE A 315 6.61 0.73 9.73
CA PHE A 315 5.80 -0.40 9.27
C PHE A 315 5.62 -0.32 7.76
N LEU A 316 6.08 -1.34 7.02
CA LEU A 316 5.96 -1.45 5.56
C LEU A 316 6.50 -0.23 4.76
N GLY A 317 7.43 0.53 5.34
CA GLY A 317 7.98 1.77 4.76
C GLY A 317 7.18 3.04 5.06
N ILE A 318 6.18 2.97 5.94
CA ILE A 318 5.50 4.10 6.56
C ILE A 318 6.23 4.44 7.88
N HIS A 319 6.59 5.70 8.06
CA HIS A 319 7.04 6.28 9.33
C HIS A 319 5.80 6.61 10.17
N ILE A 320 5.79 6.14 11.41
CA ILE A 320 4.72 6.30 12.38
C ILE A 320 5.24 7.17 13.52
N LEU A 321 4.61 8.33 13.71
CA LEU A 321 4.92 9.25 14.81
C LEU A 321 3.70 9.35 15.73
N ARG A 322 3.88 9.06 17.03
CA ARG A 322 2.78 9.04 18.02
C ARG A 322 2.97 10.08 19.12
N ASP A 323 1.89 10.76 19.47
CA ASP A 323 1.79 11.71 20.57
C ASP A 323 0.61 11.29 21.46
N ARG A 324 0.92 10.56 22.53
CA ARG A 324 -0.08 9.97 23.44
C ARG A 324 -0.82 11.02 24.27
N ARG A 325 -0.14 12.13 24.63
CA ARG A 325 -0.77 13.24 25.37
C ARG A 325 -1.91 13.85 24.56
N ASN A 326 -1.71 14.00 23.25
CA ASN A 326 -2.68 14.57 22.33
C ASN A 326 -3.52 13.50 21.59
N ARG A 327 -3.38 12.20 21.94
CA ARG A 327 -4.05 11.05 21.29
C ARG A 327 -4.02 11.08 19.76
N THR A 328 -2.84 11.37 19.21
CA THR A 328 -2.64 11.56 17.76
C THR A 328 -1.51 10.70 17.22
N ILE A 329 -1.72 10.15 16.03
CA ILE A 329 -0.71 9.44 15.24
C ILE A 329 -0.61 10.11 13.88
N TRP A 330 0.60 10.37 13.40
CA TRP A 330 0.85 10.78 12.01
C TRP A 330 1.51 9.65 11.24
N LEU A 331 1.04 9.43 10.03
CA LEU A 331 1.61 8.47 9.07
C LEU A 331 2.26 9.25 7.92
N THR A 332 3.53 9.00 7.65
CA THR A 332 4.24 9.59 6.48
C THR A 332 5.15 8.56 5.80
N GLN A 333 5.67 8.93 4.64
CA GLN A 333 6.55 8.10 3.80
C GLN A 333 7.77 8.91 3.34
N ASP A 334 8.25 9.82 4.19
CA ASP A 334 9.36 10.76 3.92
C ASP A 334 10.62 10.09 3.33
N ALA A 335 11.12 9.02 3.96
CA ALA A 335 12.29 8.27 3.49
C ALA A 335 12.03 7.49 2.19
N TYR A 336 10.77 7.13 1.90
CA TYR A 336 10.38 6.57 0.61
C TYR A 336 10.31 7.66 -0.46
N ILE A 337 9.80 8.84 -0.12
CA ILE A 337 9.72 10.01 -0.99
C ILE A 337 11.13 10.47 -1.40
N ASP A 338 12.07 10.58 -0.46
CA ASP A 338 13.48 10.86 -0.74
C ASP A 338 14.11 9.80 -1.68
N LYS A 339 13.81 8.52 -1.42
CA LYS A 339 14.27 7.39 -2.26
C LYS A 339 13.74 7.48 -3.69
N ILE A 340 12.50 7.90 -3.93
CA ILE A 340 11.97 8.02 -5.30
C ILE A 340 12.42 9.30 -5.99
N ALA A 341 12.57 10.41 -5.26
CA ALA A 341 13.14 11.64 -5.79
C ALA A 341 14.59 11.41 -6.29
N HIS A 342 15.41 10.74 -5.49
CA HIS A 342 16.75 10.32 -5.92
C HIS A 342 16.74 9.27 -7.04
N LYS A 343 15.80 8.29 -7.05
CA LYS A 343 15.70 7.29 -8.12
C LYS A 343 15.49 7.92 -9.50
N PHE A 344 14.65 8.96 -9.58
CA PHE A 344 14.30 9.60 -10.85
C PHE A 344 15.08 10.89 -11.11
N SER A 345 16.16 11.15 -10.35
CA SER A 345 17.00 12.35 -10.47
C SER A 345 16.19 13.65 -10.41
N ILE A 346 15.24 13.73 -9.49
CA ILE A 346 14.36 14.89 -9.29
C ILE A 346 15.10 15.99 -8.55
N HIS A 347 15.24 17.13 -9.20
CA HIS A 347 15.84 18.34 -8.66
C HIS A 347 14.75 19.35 -8.24
N LEU A 348 15.05 20.20 -7.26
CA LEU A 348 14.16 21.26 -6.76
C LEU A 348 14.59 22.65 -7.28
N ASP A 349 15.17 22.70 -8.47
CA ASP A 349 15.71 23.93 -9.04
C ASP A 349 14.57 24.85 -9.52
N GLY A 350 14.60 26.11 -9.11
CA GLY A 350 13.58 27.11 -9.46
C GLY A 350 12.29 27.00 -8.65
N LYS A 351 11.14 27.19 -9.31
CA LYS A 351 9.84 27.35 -8.65
C LYS A 351 9.17 26.01 -8.39
N VAL A 352 9.36 25.48 -7.18
CA VAL A 352 8.72 24.26 -6.67
C VAL A 352 7.18 24.29 -6.89
N PRO A 353 6.57 23.20 -7.40
CA PRO A 353 5.12 23.12 -7.60
C PRO A 353 4.37 23.06 -6.27
N ALA A 354 3.37 23.94 -6.09
CA ALA A 354 2.52 23.97 -4.91
C ALA A 354 1.29 23.04 -4.97
N THR A 355 1.12 22.32 -6.09
CA THR A 355 0.04 21.35 -6.35
C THR A 355 0.62 20.17 -7.15
N PRO A 356 0.14 18.93 -6.95
CA PRO A 356 0.71 17.74 -7.59
C PRO A 356 0.54 17.72 -9.11
N MET A 357 -0.53 18.34 -9.63
CA MET A 357 -0.83 18.46 -11.06
C MET A 357 -1.09 19.93 -11.44
N GLY A 358 -1.08 20.23 -12.74
CA GLY A 358 -1.62 21.48 -13.27
C GLY A 358 -3.16 21.46 -13.36
N LEU A 359 -3.73 22.57 -13.83
CA LEU A 359 -5.14 22.64 -14.24
C LEU A 359 -5.34 22.24 -15.73
N GLU A 360 -4.26 22.23 -16.50
CA GLU A 360 -4.22 21.83 -17.91
C GLU A 360 -4.53 20.33 -18.08
N GLU A 361 -5.31 20.00 -19.11
CA GLU A 361 -5.66 18.63 -19.48
C GLU A 361 -4.47 17.91 -20.14
N LEU A 362 -4.18 16.69 -19.68
CA LEU A 362 -3.23 15.79 -20.34
C LEU A 362 -3.90 15.11 -21.55
N LEU A 363 -3.92 15.81 -22.69
CA LEU A 363 -4.41 15.30 -23.98
C LEU A 363 -3.57 14.10 -24.48
N LYS A 364 -4.21 13.16 -25.19
CA LYS A 364 -3.58 12.04 -25.90
C LYS A 364 -2.32 12.41 -26.71
N SER A 365 -1.42 11.43 -26.81
CA SER A 365 -0.19 11.53 -27.61
C SER A 365 -0.44 10.95 -28.99
N GLU A 366 -0.27 11.77 -30.03
CA GLU A 366 -0.27 11.32 -31.42
C GLU A 366 0.98 10.47 -31.74
N THR A 367 2.09 10.70 -31.03
CA THR A 367 3.31 9.90 -31.19
C THR A 367 3.27 8.64 -30.34
N GLN A 368 3.78 7.54 -30.91
CA GLN A 368 3.93 6.26 -30.23
C GLN A 368 5.22 6.24 -29.39
N ALA A 369 5.07 5.97 -28.09
CA ALA A 369 6.15 5.94 -27.12
C ALA A 369 7.07 4.73 -27.32
N THR A 370 8.37 4.93 -27.11
CA THR A 370 9.33 3.82 -27.08
C THR A 370 9.12 2.93 -25.85
N LYS A 371 9.45 1.64 -25.96
CA LYS A 371 9.39 0.69 -24.82
C LYS A 371 10.13 1.22 -23.57
N LYS A 372 11.27 1.90 -23.75
CA LYS A 372 12.03 2.53 -22.66
C LYS A 372 11.27 3.71 -22.02
N SER A 373 10.56 4.52 -22.81
CA SER A 373 9.67 5.57 -22.28
C SER A 373 8.56 4.96 -21.42
N ILE A 374 7.90 3.92 -21.93
CA ILE A 374 6.83 3.16 -21.25
C ILE A 374 7.34 2.60 -19.91
N GLU A 375 8.46 1.88 -19.90
CA GLU A 375 9.04 1.28 -18.69
C GLU A 375 9.46 2.32 -17.63
N VAL A 376 9.99 3.47 -18.05
CA VAL A 376 10.35 4.56 -17.12
C VAL A 376 9.10 5.26 -16.58
N TYR A 377 8.09 5.50 -17.42
CA TYR A 377 6.85 6.15 -17.02
C TYR A 377 6.05 5.30 -16.03
N GLN A 378 5.84 4.01 -16.34
CA GLN A 378 5.16 3.07 -15.45
C GLN A 378 5.89 2.96 -14.11
N GLN A 379 7.23 3.02 -14.09
CA GLN A 379 7.99 3.09 -12.84
C GLN A 379 7.78 4.39 -12.07
N LYS A 380 7.69 5.55 -12.72
CA LYS A 380 7.35 6.83 -12.06
C LYS A 380 5.94 6.75 -11.46
N VAL A 381 4.93 6.45 -12.28
CA VAL A 381 3.52 6.37 -11.87
C VAL A 381 3.30 5.34 -10.76
N GLY A 382 3.86 4.13 -10.87
CA GLY A 382 3.76 3.11 -9.83
C GLY A 382 4.43 3.52 -8.51
N SER A 383 5.47 4.35 -8.55
CA SER A 383 6.12 4.89 -7.34
C SER A 383 5.28 5.99 -6.68
N ILE A 384 4.67 6.86 -7.50
CA ILE A 384 3.71 7.88 -7.04
C ILE A 384 2.47 7.20 -6.43
N LEU A 385 1.98 6.13 -7.06
CA LEU A 385 0.78 5.40 -6.64
C LEU A 385 0.94 4.74 -5.26
N PHE A 386 2.13 4.21 -4.94
CA PHE A 386 2.39 3.64 -3.62
C PHE A 386 2.25 4.69 -2.50
N ALA A 387 2.77 5.90 -2.72
CA ALA A 387 2.58 7.02 -1.80
C ALA A 387 1.11 7.45 -1.71
N ALA A 388 0.44 7.57 -2.85
CA ALA A 388 -0.96 7.97 -2.96
C ALA A 388 -1.92 7.02 -2.21
N VAL A 389 -1.70 5.71 -2.33
CA VAL A 389 -2.56 4.67 -1.72
C VAL A 389 -2.26 4.48 -0.24
N SER A 390 -1.04 4.77 0.22
CA SER A 390 -0.61 4.53 1.62
C SER A 390 -0.81 5.73 2.55
N THR A 391 -0.19 6.89 2.28
CA THR A 391 -0.24 8.05 3.20
C THR A 391 -0.52 9.42 2.56
N ARG A 392 -0.66 9.52 1.23
CA ARG A 392 -0.82 10.80 0.52
C ARG A 392 -2.14 10.88 -0.30
N PRO A 393 -3.32 10.93 0.36
CA PRO A 393 -4.59 11.11 -0.35
C PRO A 393 -4.62 12.36 -1.23
N ASP A 394 -3.87 13.40 -0.87
CA ASP A 394 -3.76 14.67 -1.61
C ASP A 394 -3.18 14.56 -3.03
N ILE A 395 -2.67 13.39 -3.42
CA ILE A 395 -2.19 13.13 -4.79
C ILE A 395 -2.98 12.04 -5.53
N ALA A 396 -4.06 11.52 -4.94
CA ALA A 396 -4.82 10.40 -5.50
C ALA A 396 -5.40 10.72 -6.90
N PHE A 397 -6.02 11.89 -7.08
CA PHE A 397 -6.52 12.32 -8.39
C PHE A 397 -5.39 12.49 -9.42
N ALA A 398 -4.28 13.12 -9.02
CA ALA A 398 -3.13 13.35 -9.90
C ALA A 398 -2.54 12.03 -10.42
N VAL A 399 -2.36 11.02 -9.56
CA VAL A 399 -1.86 9.71 -10.02
C VAL A 399 -2.91 8.93 -10.82
N SER A 400 -4.19 9.09 -10.51
CA SER A 400 -5.30 8.51 -11.28
C SER A 400 -5.34 9.04 -12.72
N ARG A 401 -5.14 10.35 -12.91
CA ARG A 401 -4.96 10.94 -14.25
C ARG A 401 -3.67 10.47 -14.93
N LEU A 402 -2.52 10.49 -14.26
CA LEU A 402 -1.25 10.01 -14.84
C LEU A 402 -1.32 8.54 -15.30
N ALA A 403 -2.00 7.68 -14.56
CA ALA A 403 -2.14 6.26 -14.89
C ALA A 403 -2.89 5.99 -16.20
N ARG A 404 -3.76 6.91 -16.66
CA ARG A 404 -4.48 6.81 -17.95
C ARG A 404 -3.52 6.67 -19.15
N HIS A 405 -2.29 7.19 -19.03
CA HIS A 405 -1.30 7.23 -20.12
C HIS A 405 -0.21 6.15 -20.03
N ASN A 406 -0.35 5.16 -19.13
CA ASN A 406 0.65 4.12 -18.88
C ASN A 406 1.05 3.25 -20.08
N LEU A 407 0.25 3.22 -21.16
CA LEU A 407 0.51 2.43 -22.37
C LEU A 407 1.20 3.21 -23.50
N ASN A 408 1.00 4.53 -23.57
CA ASN A 408 1.61 5.39 -24.60
C ASN A 408 2.03 6.76 -24.03
N PRO A 409 3.12 6.85 -23.24
CA PRO A 409 3.51 8.08 -22.58
C PRO A 409 4.42 9.02 -23.38
N SER A 410 4.00 10.29 -23.51
CA SER A 410 4.75 11.40 -24.07
C SER A 410 5.61 12.14 -23.02
N ASP A 411 6.51 13.01 -23.49
CA ASP A 411 7.32 13.86 -22.62
C ASP A 411 6.49 14.83 -21.76
N VAL A 412 5.27 15.19 -22.21
CA VAL A 412 4.35 16.03 -21.44
C VAL A 412 3.94 15.31 -20.14
N TYR A 413 3.55 14.04 -20.23
CA TYR A 413 3.19 13.29 -19.03
C TYR A 413 4.41 12.93 -18.18
N HIS A 414 5.59 12.69 -18.78
CA HIS A 414 6.83 12.54 -17.99
C HIS A 414 7.08 13.78 -17.14
N ARG A 415 6.97 14.99 -17.70
CA ARG A 415 7.06 16.25 -16.95
C ARG A 415 5.95 16.38 -15.89
N ALA A 416 4.73 15.91 -16.17
CA ALA A 416 3.64 15.90 -15.18
C ALA A 416 3.88 14.92 -14.02
N ALA A 417 4.45 13.73 -14.29
CA ALA A 417 4.86 12.78 -13.27
C ALA A 417 6.04 13.30 -12.45
N ASP A 418 7.02 13.95 -13.10
CA ASP A 418 8.15 14.56 -12.40
C ASP A 418 7.71 15.74 -11.52
N ARG A 419 6.75 16.56 -11.97
CA ARG A 419 6.08 17.58 -11.14
C ARG A 419 5.43 16.95 -9.90
N ALA A 420 4.72 15.83 -10.05
CA ALA A 420 4.10 15.16 -8.91
C ALA A 420 5.16 14.65 -7.90
N ILE A 421 6.32 14.18 -8.38
CA ILE A 421 7.44 13.77 -7.49
C ILE A 421 8.13 15.00 -6.88
N GLN A 422 8.28 16.13 -7.59
CA GLN A 422 8.78 17.40 -7.02
C GLN A 422 7.86 17.92 -5.91
N TYR A 423 6.54 17.85 -6.12
CA TYR A 423 5.55 18.20 -5.11
C TYR A 423 5.65 17.26 -3.89
N LEU A 424 5.70 15.94 -4.10
CA LEU A 424 5.94 14.98 -3.01
C LEU A 424 7.24 15.28 -2.25
N TYR A 425 8.35 15.50 -2.95
CA TYR A 425 9.68 15.69 -2.36
C TYR A 425 9.81 17.00 -1.57
N SER A 426 9.20 18.09 -2.04
CA SER A 426 9.11 19.34 -1.27
C SER A 426 8.18 19.23 -0.06
N THR A 427 7.07 18.51 -0.19
CA THR A 427 6.11 18.22 0.90
C THR A 427 6.41 16.90 1.64
N ARG A 428 7.65 16.38 1.57
CA ARG A 428 7.97 15.03 2.06
C ARG A 428 7.73 14.82 3.55
N SER A 429 7.87 15.89 4.33
CA SER A 429 7.63 15.92 5.77
C SER A 429 6.15 16.13 6.12
N PHE A 430 5.23 16.07 5.16
CA PHE A 430 3.80 16.07 5.43
C PHE A 430 3.37 14.67 5.89
N GLY A 431 2.54 14.60 6.92
CA GLY A 431 1.96 13.36 7.43
C GLY A 431 0.45 13.44 7.59
N LEU A 432 -0.22 12.33 7.31
CA LEU A 432 -1.66 12.13 7.52
C LEU A 432 -1.93 11.95 9.02
N ARG A 433 -2.67 12.88 9.65
CA ARG A 433 -3.02 12.79 11.08
C ARG A 433 -4.29 11.98 11.33
N LEU A 434 -4.15 10.99 12.19
CA LEU A 434 -5.22 10.20 12.80
C LEU A 434 -5.36 10.56 14.29
N GLY A 435 -6.57 10.39 14.84
CA GLY A 435 -6.94 10.81 16.20
C GLY A 435 -7.37 12.28 16.29
N ASN A 436 -8.10 12.61 17.37
CA ASN A 436 -8.69 13.94 17.58
C ASN A 436 -8.01 14.74 18.69
N ILE A 437 -7.83 16.04 18.43
CA ILE A 437 -7.24 17.03 19.37
C ILE A 437 -8.35 17.77 20.14
N ASN A 438 -9.51 18.00 19.52
CA ASN A 438 -10.54 18.89 20.08
C ASN A 438 -11.54 18.11 20.94
N ARG A 439 -11.25 17.98 22.24
CA ARG A 439 -12.20 17.51 23.25
C ARG A 439 -13.11 18.59 23.85
N GLU A 440 -12.79 19.86 23.61
CA GLU A 440 -13.55 21.01 24.11
C GLU A 440 -14.73 21.40 23.18
N ASN A 441 -14.84 20.76 22.02
CA ASN A 441 -15.99 20.93 21.12
C ASN A 441 -17.22 20.21 21.68
N VAL A 442 -18.32 20.95 21.86
CA VAL A 442 -19.60 20.46 22.41
C VAL A 442 -20.34 19.51 21.44
N LYS A 443 -20.00 19.51 20.15
CA LYS A 443 -20.56 18.55 19.18
C LYS A 443 -19.95 17.16 19.40
N PRO A 444 -20.75 16.08 19.47
CA PRO A 444 -20.22 14.72 19.52
C PRO A 444 -19.41 14.41 18.26
N ILE A 445 -18.35 13.61 18.40
CA ILE A 445 -17.52 13.16 17.29
C ILE A 445 -18.32 12.14 16.49
N GLU A 446 -18.58 12.43 15.22
CA GLU A 446 -19.13 11.45 14.29
C GLU A 446 -18.06 10.39 14.02
N THR A 447 -18.34 9.14 14.41
CA THR A 447 -17.34 8.06 14.45
C THR A 447 -16.85 7.75 13.05
N PHE A 448 -17.76 7.51 12.12
CA PHE A 448 -17.44 7.00 10.78
C PHE A 448 -18.35 7.62 9.73
N ILE A 449 -17.75 8.34 8.77
CA ILE A 449 -18.45 9.07 7.71
C ILE A 449 -17.78 8.78 6.36
N GLY A 450 -18.58 8.53 5.33
CA GLY A 450 -18.15 8.57 3.93
C GLY A 450 -18.50 9.90 3.26
N SER A 451 -17.72 10.31 2.28
CA SER A 451 -18.02 11.44 1.39
C SER A 451 -17.77 11.02 -0.06
N SER A 452 -18.61 11.44 -1.01
CA SER A 452 -18.47 11.16 -2.45
C SER A 452 -18.71 12.39 -3.33
N ASP A 453 -18.07 12.43 -4.49
CA ASP A 453 -18.16 13.48 -5.51
C ASP A 453 -17.94 12.86 -6.91
N ALA A 454 -18.51 13.47 -7.95
CA ALA A 454 -18.28 13.16 -9.36
C ALA A 454 -18.12 14.43 -10.24
N SER A 455 -16.97 14.56 -10.89
CA SER A 455 -16.77 15.57 -11.93
C SER A 455 -17.38 15.10 -13.26
N PHE A 456 -18.62 15.50 -13.51
CA PHE A 456 -19.41 15.08 -14.68
C PHE A 456 -18.73 15.38 -16.02
N ALA A 457 -18.58 14.34 -16.85
CA ALA A 457 -18.09 14.41 -18.23
C ALA A 457 -16.74 15.15 -18.42
N ASP A 458 -15.91 15.21 -17.36
CA ASP A 458 -14.64 15.97 -17.29
C ASP A 458 -13.58 15.50 -18.30
N ASN A 459 -13.54 14.19 -18.60
CA ASN A 459 -12.60 13.66 -19.59
C ASN A 459 -13.05 14.01 -21.00
N THR A 460 -12.44 15.03 -21.61
CA THR A 460 -12.79 15.51 -22.96
C THR A 460 -12.74 14.43 -24.04
N GLU A 461 -11.91 13.39 -23.87
CA GLU A 461 -11.70 12.33 -24.87
C GLU A 461 -12.80 11.27 -24.98
N ASP A 462 -13.48 10.94 -23.88
CA ASP A 462 -14.52 9.89 -23.87
C ASP A 462 -15.74 10.21 -23.00
N ARG A 463 -15.82 11.44 -22.46
CA ARG A 463 -16.91 11.98 -21.64
C ARG A 463 -17.32 11.13 -20.43
N LYS A 464 -16.45 10.22 -19.97
CA LYS A 464 -16.62 9.51 -18.70
C LYS A 464 -16.16 10.37 -17.55
N SER A 465 -17.05 10.57 -16.58
CA SER A 465 -16.82 11.38 -15.38
C SER A 465 -15.72 10.79 -14.49
N SER A 466 -14.91 11.65 -13.88
CA SER A 466 -14.04 11.30 -12.76
C SER A 466 -14.86 11.21 -11.48
N GLN A 467 -14.66 10.18 -10.67
CA GLN A 467 -15.36 9.94 -9.40
C GLN A 467 -14.40 9.60 -8.27
N GLY A 468 -14.79 9.92 -7.04
CA GLY A 468 -13.98 9.64 -5.87
C GLY A 468 -14.76 9.61 -4.57
N TYR A 469 -14.11 9.06 -3.54
CA TYR A 469 -14.65 9.02 -2.19
C TYR A 469 -13.56 9.19 -1.14
N VAL A 470 -13.95 9.59 0.07
CA VAL A 470 -13.12 9.58 1.28
C VAL A 470 -13.93 9.01 2.44
N LEU A 471 -13.42 7.95 3.09
CA LEU A 471 -13.99 7.37 4.31
C LEU A 471 -13.13 7.78 5.51
N ARG A 472 -13.76 8.41 6.51
CA ARG A 472 -13.11 8.97 7.71
C ARG A 472 -13.51 8.21 8.97
N LEU A 473 -12.54 7.88 9.82
CA LEU A 473 -12.76 7.32 11.16
C LEU A 473 -12.21 8.31 12.21
N TYR A 474 -13.03 8.71 13.17
CA TYR A 474 -12.77 9.82 14.11
C TYR A 474 -12.32 11.11 13.39
N GLY A 475 -12.86 11.31 12.19
CA GLY A 475 -12.55 12.39 11.25
C GLY A 475 -11.17 12.30 10.56
N GLY A 476 -10.37 11.26 10.77
CA GLY A 476 -9.14 11.00 10.02
C GLY A 476 -9.38 10.08 8.81
N PRO A 477 -8.89 10.40 7.59
CA PRO A 477 -9.08 9.53 6.42
C PRO A 477 -8.47 8.13 6.61
N ILE A 478 -9.30 7.09 6.50
CA ILE A 478 -8.87 5.68 6.54
C ILE A 478 -8.96 4.99 5.18
N ALA A 479 -9.84 5.43 4.28
CA ALA A 479 -9.85 4.98 2.90
C ALA A 479 -10.21 6.13 1.97
N TRP A 480 -9.76 6.04 0.72
CA TRP A 480 -10.04 7.01 -0.33
C TRP A 480 -9.83 6.39 -1.69
N LYS A 481 -10.50 6.93 -2.70
CA LYS A 481 -10.33 6.52 -4.10
C LYS A 481 -10.52 7.73 -5.03
N ALA A 482 -9.77 7.72 -6.12
CA ALA A 482 -9.90 8.64 -7.24
C ALA A 482 -9.81 7.82 -8.53
N SER A 483 -10.86 7.83 -9.35
CA SER A 483 -10.99 6.96 -10.52
C SER A 483 -11.78 7.64 -11.64
N LYS A 484 -11.74 7.07 -12.84
CA LYS A 484 -12.69 7.42 -13.90
C LYS A 484 -13.83 6.38 -13.92
N GLN A 485 -15.05 6.80 -14.18
CA GLN A 485 -16.19 5.92 -14.37
C GLN A 485 -15.95 4.98 -15.57
N THR A 486 -16.50 3.77 -15.47
CA THR A 486 -16.47 2.75 -16.53
C THR A 486 -17.41 3.10 -17.69
N THR A 487 -18.54 3.73 -17.37
CA THR A 487 -19.63 4.10 -18.27
C THR A 487 -19.65 5.61 -18.50
N VAL A 488 -20.21 6.07 -19.62
CA VAL A 488 -20.56 7.49 -19.83
C VAL A 488 -21.94 7.73 -19.20
N THR A 489 -22.06 8.72 -18.33
CA THR A 489 -23.37 9.19 -17.85
C THR A 489 -23.89 10.34 -18.72
N THR A 490 -25.20 10.53 -18.72
CA THR A 490 -25.90 11.57 -19.48
C THR A 490 -26.21 12.81 -18.64
N SER A 491 -26.17 12.70 -17.30
CA SER A 491 -26.27 13.84 -16.39
C SER A 491 -25.27 13.78 -15.22
N SER A 492 -25.10 14.92 -14.54
CA SER A 492 -24.34 15.02 -13.30
C SER A 492 -24.98 14.23 -12.15
N THR A 493 -26.31 14.20 -12.08
CA THR A 493 -27.05 13.39 -11.09
C THR A 493 -26.77 11.90 -11.25
N GLU A 494 -26.69 11.38 -12.48
CA GLU A 494 -26.26 10.00 -12.74
C GLU A 494 -24.79 9.75 -12.32
N ALA A 495 -23.90 10.71 -12.61
CA ALA A 495 -22.49 10.60 -12.24
C ALA A 495 -22.29 10.52 -10.72
N GLU A 496 -22.95 11.43 -9.98
CA GLU A 496 -22.97 11.45 -8.52
C GLU A 496 -23.58 10.19 -7.92
N LEU A 497 -24.65 9.67 -8.53
CA LEU A 497 -25.31 8.46 -8.05
C LEU A 497 -24.42 7.22 -8.16
N LEU A 498 -23.63 7.10 -9.23
CA LEU A 498 -22.61 6.05 -9.36
C LEU A 498 -21.48 6.21 -8.33
N ALA A 499 -20.99 7.45 -8.12
CA ALA A 499 -19.92 7.75 -7.17
C ALA A 499 -20.33 7.46 -5.71
N ALA A 500 -21.51 7.95 -5.31
CA ALA A 500 -22.12 7.70 -4.02
C ALA A 500 -22.38 6.20 -3.78
N SER A 501 -22.78 5.46 -4.82
CA SER A 501 -23.00 4.02 -4.69
C SER A 501 -21.70 3.22 -4.55
N GLU A 502 -20.61 3.63 -5.21
CA GLU A 502 -19.29 3.03 -4.97
C GLU A 502 -18.80 3.33 -3.54
N ALA A 503 -18.93 4.59 -3.10
CA ALA A 503 -18.61 4.99 -1.73
C ALA A 503 -19.42 4.21 -0.69
N ALA A 504 -20.70 4.00 -0.92
CA ALA A 504 -21.60 3.21 -0.08
C ALA A 504 -21.19 1.74 0.04
N LYS A 505 -20.82 1.08 -1.07
CA LYS A 505 -20.36 -0.33 -1.05
C LYS A 505 -19.09 -0.49 -0.20
N GLU A 506 -18.12 0.41 -0.40
CA GLU A 506 -16.87 0.44 0.38
C GLU A 506 -17.11 0.84 1.84
N MET A 507 -18.05 1.76 2.12
CA MET A 507 -18.44 2.16 3.47
C MET A 507 -19.10 1.01 4.24
N ILE A 508 -20.00 0.23 3.60
CA ILE A 508 -20.60 -0.96 4.21
C ILE A 508 -19.53 -2.03 4.47
N ALA A 509 -18.60 -2.25 3.54
CA ALA A 509 -17.50 -3.21 3.73
C ALA A 509 -16.56 -2.82 4.88
N ALA A 510 -16.17 -1.55 4.95
CA ALA A 510 -15.39 -1.00 6.05
C ALA A 510 -16.17 -1.02 7.38
N GLY A 511 -17.48 -0.73 7.36
CA GLY A 511 -18.35 -0.79 8.52
C GLY A 511 -18.44 -2.18 9.15
N ARG A 512 -18.52 -3.24 8.33
CA ARG A 512 -18.47 -4.64 8.79
C ARG A 512 -17.15 -4.91 9.55
N LEU A 513 -16.01 -4.53 8.97
CA LEU A 513 -14.69 -4.68 9.62
C LEU A 513 -14.61 -3.92 10.95
N LEU A 514 -15.11 -2.68 10.99
CA LEU A 514 -15.08 -1.85 12.19
C LEU A 514 -15.98 -2.41 13.31
N ASN A 515 -17.17 -2.92 12.98
CA ASN A 515 -18.03 -3.63 13.91
C ASN A 515 -17.37 -4.92 14.43
N SER A 516 -16.66 -5.68 13.58
CA SER A 516 -15.84 -6.83 14.02
C SER A 516 -14.63 -6.45 14.89
N LEU A 517 -14.23 -5.18 14.91
CA LEU A 517 -13.20 -4.62 15.81
C LEU A 517 -13.83 -3.95 17.06
N GLU A 518 -15.09 -4.26 17.39
CA GLU A 518 -15.87 -3.70 18.50
C GLU A 518 -16.07 -2.16 18.45
N VAL A 519 -15.83 -1.53 17.29
CA VAL A 519 -16.00 -0.07 17.13
C VAL A 519 -17.48 0.27 17.01
N LYS A 520 -17.99 1.08 17.92
CA LYS A 520 -19.38 1.59 17.86
C LYS A 520 -19.51 2.66 16.77
N LEU A 521 -20.06 2.26 15.63
CA LEU A 521 -20.36 3.14 14.50
C LEU A 521 -21.61 3.99 14.75
N ASN A 522 -21.82 4.97 13.87
CA ASN A 522 -23.11 5.60 13.70
C ASN A 522 -24.01 4.66 12.89
N GLU A 523 -25.22 4.41 13.37
CA GLU A 523 -26.28 3.69 12.65
C GLU A 523 -27.49 4.62 12.52
N PRO A 524 -27.98 4.92 11.31
CA PRO A 524 -27.42 4.60 9.98
C PRO A 524 -26.00 5.15 9.73
N LEU A 525 -25.29 4.52 8.77
CA LEU A 525 -23.97 4.96 8.29
C LEU A 525 -24.10 6.26 7.48
N GLN A 526 -23.27 7.26 7.77
CA GLN A 526 -23.45 8.61 7.22
C GLN A 526 -22.64 8.81 5.92
N LEU A 527 -23.32 9.12 4.81
CA LEU A 527 -22.72 9.41 3.51
C LEU A 527 -23.02 10.85 3.08
N GLU A 528 -21.99 11.67 2.91
CA GLU A 528 -22.07 13.05 2.42
C GLU A 528 -22.09 13.09 0.88
N ILE A 529 -23.02 13.87 0.32
CA ILE A 529 -23.15 14.20 -1.11
C ILE A 529 -23.48 15.70 -1.23
N ASP A 530 -22.98 16.41 -2.25
CA ASP A 530 -23.29 17.84 -2.47
C ASP A 530 -24.42 18.08 -3.49
N ASN A 531 -24.69 17.13 -4.38
CA ASN A 531 -25.80 17.19 -5.34
C ASN A 531 -27.15 16.86 -4.68
N ARG A 532 -27.96 17.90 -4.44
CA ARG A 532 -29.31 17.79 -3.85
C ARG A 532 -30.27 16.92 -4.66
N GLN A 533 -30.15 16.84 -5.98
CA GLN A 533 -31.03 15.99 -6.81
C GLN A 533 -30.72 14.50 -6.61
N THR A 534 -29.44 14.14 -6.46
CA THR A 534 -29.03 12.78 -6.12
C THR A 534 -29.60 12.36 -4.76
N ILE A 535 -29.54 13.25 -3.76
CA ILE A 535 -30.16 13.00 -2.43
C ILE A 535 -31.68 12.82 -2.56
N ARG A 536 -32.34 13.68 -3.35
CA ARG A 536 -33.79 13.62 -3.58
C ARG A 536 -34.23 12.27 -4.15
N LEU A 537 -33.51 11.74 -5.14
CA LEU A 537 -33.77 10.44 -5.76
C LEU A 537 -33.60 9.23 -4.81
N LEU A 538 -32.83 9.39 -3.75
CA LEU A 538 -32.57 8.34 -2.75
C LEU A 538 -33.57 8.39 -1.58
N VAL A 539 -34.21 9.54 -1.33
CA VAL A 539 -35.08 9.77 -0.17
C VAL A 539 -36.58 9.84 -0.54
N GLU A 540 -36.97 10.50 -1.63
CA GLU A 540 -38.39 10.65 -1.99
C GLU A 540 -38.96 9.39 -2.67
N GLU A 541 -40.01 8.79 -2.08
CA GLU A 541 -40.67 7.60 -2.63
C GLU A 541 -41.18 7.76 -4.07
N SER A 542 -41.62 8.97 -4.43
CA SER A 542 -42.11 9.31 -5.77
C SER A 542 -41.01 9.64 -6.79
N ALA A 543 -39.83 10.08 -6.34
CA ALA A 543 -38.78 10.57 -7.23
C ALA A 543 -38.04 9.41 -7.90
N LYS A 544 -38.46 9.05 -9.12
CA LYS A 544 -37.73 8.11 -9.97
C LYS A 544 -36.99 8.88 -11.05
N LEU A 545 -35.66 8.71 -11.09
CA LEU A 545 -34.92 8.92 -12.32
C LEU A 545 -35.29 7.76 -13.25
N THR A 546 -35.54 8.06 -14.52
CA THR A 546 -35.84 7.09 -15.58
C THR A 546 -34.68 7.18 -16.56
N THR A 547 -33.62 6.40 -16.34
CA THR A 547 -32.46 6.44 -17.25
C THR A 547 -32.71 5.56 -18.48
N GLN A 548 -31.93 5.77 -19.53
CA GLN A 548 -31.81 4.79 -20.62
C GLN A 548 -30.70 3.75 -20.34
N LEU A 549 -30.06 3.84 -19.18
CA LEU A 549 -28.86 3.09 -18.80
C LEU A 549 -29.19 2.15 -17.64
N ARG A 550 -29.72 0.96 -17.94
CA ARG A 550 -30.09 -0.10 -16.97
C ARG A 550 -29.09 -0.29 -15.81
N HIS A 551 -27.80 -0.12 -16.07
CA HIS A 551 -26.75 -0.10 -15.04
C HIS A 551 -27.00 0.97 -13.97
N VAL A 552 -27.23 2.23 -14.36
CA VAL A 552 -27.50 3.34 -13.43
C VAL A 552 -28.80 3.11 -12.65
N ASP A 553 -29.86 2.59 -13.30
CA ASP A 553 -31.11 2.22 -12.59
C ASP A 553 -30.85 1.16 -11.49
N ILE A 554 -29.99 0.17 -11.75
CA ILE A 554 -29.61 -0.85 -10.76
C ILE A 554 -28.87 -0.20 -9.57
N TYR A 555 -27.94 0.72 -9.84
CA TYR A 555 -27.23 1.44 -8.78
C TYR A 555 -28.16 2.37 -7.97
N GLN A 556 -29.10 3.03 -8.63
CA GLN A 556 -30.18 3.82 -8.01
C GLN A 556 -31.03 2.96 -7.07
N HIS A 557 -31.57 1.85 -7.57
CA HIS A 557 -32.42 0.95 -6.80
C HIS A 557 -31.68 0.33 -5.62
N TRP A 558 -30.41 -0.08 -5.81
CA TRP A 558 -29.59 -0.63 -4.74
C TRP A 558 -29.28 0.39 -3.64
N LEU A 559 -28.74 1.58 -3.98
CA LEU A 559 -28.38 2.56 -2.95
C LEU A 559 -29.61 3.07 -2.20
N ARG A 560 -30.73 3.26 -2.91
CA ARG A 560 -32.01 3.62 -2.32
C ARG A 560 -32.58 2.55 -1.41
N GLN A 561 -32.44 1.26 -1.75
CA GLN A 561 -32.79 0.16 -0.85
C GLN A 561 -32.00 0.25 0.45
N GLU A 562 -30.70 0.51 0.41
CA GLU A 562 -29.87 0.61 1.61
C GLU A 562 -30.17 1.87 2.46
N VAL A 563 -30.65 2.94 1.83
CA VAL A 563 -31.19 4.13 2.51
C VAL A 563 -32.55 3.85 3.16
N GLN A 564 -33.50 3.25 2.42
CA GLN A 564 -34.82 2.88 2.95
C GLN A 564 -34.73 1.84 4.08
N ASN A 565 -33.78 0.90 3.99
CA ASN A 565 -33.43 -0.06 5.05
C ASN A 565 -32.72 0.58 6.26
N SER A 566 -32.53 1.90 6.29
CA SER A 566 -31.80 2.63 7.34
C SER A 566 -30.39 2.09 7.61
N ARG A 567 -29.71 1.59 6.58
CA ARG A 567 -28.28 1.22 6.65
C ARG A 567 -27.40 2.41 6.32
N ILE A 568 -27.84 3.29 5.42
CA ILE A 568 -27.15 4.53 5.04
C ILE A 568 -28.09 5.73 5.23
N GLU A 569 -27.58 6.81 5.81
CA GLU A 569 -28.20 8.15 5.83
C GLU A 569 -27.39 9.05 4.90
N VAL A 570 -28.06 9.61 3.88
CA VAL A 570 -27.45 10.53 2.93
C VAL A 570 -27.61 11.96 3.43
N ARG A 571 -26.51 12.70 3.49
CA ARG A 571 -26.44 14.06 4.04
C ARG A 571 -25.95 15.05 3.01
N TRP A 572 -26.58 16.22 2.97
CA TRP A 572 -26.14 17.32 2.11
C TRP A 572 -24.98 18.09 2.74
N VAL A 573 -23.95 18.38 1.94
CA VAL A 573 -22.80 19.23 2.28
C VAL A 573 -22.57 20.24 1.16
N GLU A 574 -22.06 21.44 1.48
CA GLU A 574 -21.65 22.40 0.45
C GLU A 574 -20.41 21.90 -0.31
N SER A 575 -20.37 22.06 -1.64
CA SER A 575 -19.24 21.62 -2.49
C SER A 575 -17.88 22.22 -2.11
N LYS A 576 -17.84 23.30 -1.32
CA LYS A 576 -16.60 23.88 -0.77
C LYS A 576 -16.00 23.04 0.38
N ASP A 577 -16.87 22.34 1.12
CA ASP A 577 -16.55 21.53 2.29
C ASP A 577 -16.56 20.02 1.96
N MET A 578 -17.02 19.65 0.76
CA MET A 578 -17.01 18.29 0.22
C MET A 578 -15.58 17.74 0.10
N MET A 579 -15.19 16.84 1.01
CA MET A 579 -13.83 16.30 1.04
C MET A 579 -13.48 15.39 -0.16
N ALA A 580 -14.48 14.93 -0.92
CA ALA A 580 -14.26 14.15 -2.13
C ALA A 580 -13.94 15.01 -3.38
N ASP A 581 -14.13 16.33 -3.34
CA ASP A 581 -13.86 17.28 -4.43
C ASP A 581 -12.43 17.15 -4.99
N GLY A 582 -11.43 17.09 -4.10
CA GLY A 582 -10.02 16.88 -4.47
C GLY A 582 -9.66 15.45 -4.93
N MET A 583 -10.62 14.52 -4.96
CA MET A 583 -10.48 13.18 -5.55
C MET A 583 -10.95 13.12 -7.00
N THR A 584 -11.63 14.16 -7.53
CA THR A 584 -12.24 14.15 -8.87
C THR A 584 -11.79 15.28 -9.79
N LYS A 585 -11.21 16.37 -9.25
CA LYS A 585 -10.77 17.53 -10.05
C LYS A 585 -9.41 18.09 -9.58
N SER A 586 -8.69 18.73 -10.50
CA SER A 586 -7.40 19.38 -10.19
C SER A 586 -7.64 20.69 -9.45
N LEU A 587 -7.17 20.80 -8.20
CA LEU A 587 -7.43 21.97 -7.36
C LEU A 587 -6.43 23.11 -7.60
N PRO A 588 -6.89 24.37 -7.75
CA PRO A 588 -6.04 25.56 -7.65
C PRO A 588 -5.37 25.65 -6.27
N LYS A 589 -4.18 26.27 -6.19
CA LYS A 589 -3.34 26.30 -4.96
C LYS A 589 -4.10 26.60 -3.66
N VAL A 590 -5.04 27.56 -3.67
CA VAL A 590 -5.80 27.95 -2.47
C VAL A 590 -6.75 26.82 -2.03
N ARG A 591 -7.50 26.23 -2.96
CA ARG A 591 -8.36 25.06 -2.69
C ARG A 591 -7.54 23.83 -2.29
N HIS A 592 -6.37 23.62 -2.90
CA HIS A 592 -5.47 22.51 -2.54
C HIS A 592 -4.95 22.62 -1.10
N ILE A 593 -4.69 23.84 -0.60
CA ILE A 593 -4.32 24.09 0.79
C ILE A 593 -5.49 23.78 1.75
N GLU A 594 -6.74 24.05 1.35
CA GLU A 594 -7.90 23.68 2.17
C GLU A 594 -8.17 22.17 2.15
N PHE A 595 -8.06 21.53 0.98
CA PHE A 595 -8.15 20.08 0.85
C PHE A 595 -7.12 19.34 1.71
N LEU A 596 -5.89 19.86 1.84
CA LEU A 596 -4.89 19.34 2.78
C LEU A 596 -5.34 19.45 4.25
N ARG A 597 -6.02 20.54 4.65
CA ARG A 597 -6.60 20.71 6.00
C ARG A 597 -7.75 19.75 6.25
N GLN A 598 -8.66 19.64 5.29
CA GLN A 598 -9.80 18.71 5.28
C GLN A 598 -9.31 17.26 5.47
N LEU A 599 -8.30 16.84 4.70
CA LEU A 599 -7.64 15.53 4.82
C LEU A 599 -6.78 15.35 6.09
N ARG A 600 -6.63 16.38 6.94
CA ARG A 600 -5.73 16.41 8.10
C ARG A 600 -4.27 16.08 7.77
N ILE A 601 -3.76 16.59 6.65
CA ILE A 601 -2.35 16.45 6.25
C ILE A 601 -1.57 17.68 6.74
N GLU A 602 -0.54 17.43 7.57
CA GLU A 602 0.18 18.46 8.33
C GLU A 602 1.70 18.35 8.13
N ASP A 603 2.43 19.47 8.07
CA ASP A 603 3.90 19.46 7.99
C ASP A 603 4.51 19.12 9.37
N ILE A 604 4.96 17.88 9.51
CA ILE A 604 5.48 17.29 10.75
C ILE A 604 7.01 17.27 10.81
N ARG A 605 7.71 18.08 9.99
CA ARG A 605 9.19 18.17 9.97
C ARG A 605 9.82 18.36 11.35
N SER A 606 9.16 19.13 12.22
CA SER A 606 9.58 19.35 13.61
C SER A 606 9.45 18.08 14.48
N ARG A 607 8.41 17.26 14.27
CA ARG A 607 8.21 15.99 14.97
C ARG A 607 9.22 14.94 14.52
N ILE A 608 9.43 14.80 13.21
CA ILE A 608 10.48 13.93 12.62
C ILE A 608 11.86 14.30 13.19
N GLY A 609 12.24 15.58 13.13
CA GLY A 609 13.53 16.05 13.63
C GLY A 609 13.71 15.91 15.15
N ASN A 610 12.65 16.05 15.93
CA ASN A 610 12.70 15.86 17.38
C ASN A 610 12.78 14.37 17.77
N GLU A 611 12.11 13.47 17.05
CA GLU A 611 12.27 12.04 17.26
C GLU A 611 13.71 11.59 16.93
N ALA A 612 14.27 12.01 15.79
CA ALA A 612 15.63 11.65 15.40
C ALA A 612 16.67 12.04 16.47
N ARG A 613 16.56 13.25 17.03
CA ARG A 613 17.39 13.72 18.17
C ARG A 613 17.19 12.87 19.43
N LEU A 614 15.95 12.46 19.70
CA LEU A 614 15.62 11.62 20.86
C LEU A 614 16.15 10.19 20.71
N GLU A 615 16.15 9.62 19.49
CA GLU A 615 16.84 8.36 19.20
C GLU A 615 18.35 8.48 19.38
N GLU A 616 18.97 9.52 18.82
CA GLU A 616 20.41 9.76 18.92
C GLU A 616 20.85 9.91 20.39
N ALA A 617 20.08 10.65 21.19
CA ALA A 617 20.29 10.76 22.63
C ALA A 617 20.12 9.41 23.36
N ARG A 618 19.09 8.63 23.02
CA ARG A 618 18.87 7.28 23.58
C ARG A 618 20.00 6.31 23.20
N SER A 619 20.54 6.38 21.98
CA SER A 619 21.68 5.57 21.55
C SER A 619 22.92 5.94 22.35
N LYS A 620 23.28 7.23 22.42
CA LYS A 620 24.41 7.73 23.20
C LYS A 620 24.31 7.39 24.70
N VAL A 621 23.11 7.36 25.26
CA VAL A 621 22.88 6.90 26.65
C VAL A 621 23.06 5.38 26.76
N ARG A 622 22.53 4.58 25.84
CA ARG A 622 22.71 3.11 25.83
C ARG A 622 24.19 2.73 25.64
N GLU A 623 24.90 3.38 24.73
CA GLU A 623 26.35 3.20 24.50
C GLU A 623 27.14 3.55 25.78
N ARG A 624 26.83 4.66 26.44
CA ARG A 624 27.45 5.02 27.73
C ARG A 624 27.20 3.98 28.81
N LEU A 625 25.97 3.45 28.93
CA LEU A 625 25.60 2.41 29.88
C LEU A 625 26.16 1.02 29.54
N GLN A 626 26.61 0.81 28.30
CA GLN A 626 27.26 -0.42 27.85
C GLN A 626 28.80 -0.36 27.90
N ASN A 627 29.39 0.81 28.19
CA ASN A 627 30.83 0.94 28.41
C ASN A 627 31.19 0.54 29.87
N PRO A 628 32.04 -0.50 30.10
CA PRO A 628 32.35 -0.99 31.44
C PRO A 628 32.87 0.10 32.39
N ASP A 629 33.71 1.02 31.92
CA ASP A 629 34.30 2.08 32.75
C ASP A 629 33.24 3.01 33.38
N ASN A 630 32.13 3.25 32.67
CA ASN A 630 31.03 4.07 33.17
C ASN A 630 30.17 3.33 34.20
N VAL A 631 30.08 2.00 34.11
CA VAL A 631 29.39 1.17 35.10
C VAL A 631 30.19 1.19 36.41
N LEU A 632 31.52 1.02 36.32
CA LEU A 632 32.42 1.09 37.46
C LEU A 632 32.42 2.49 38.12
N ASP A 633 32.43 3.56 37.34
CA ASP A 633 32.32 4.95 37.82
C ASP A 633 30.94 5.25 38.47
N LEU A 634 29.86 4.63 37.98
CA LEU A 634 28.54 4.68 38.61
C LEU A 634 28.49 3.90 39.93
N GLU A 635 29.08 2.70 39.98
CA GLU A 635 29.16 1.87 41.19
C GLU A 635 29.98 2.56 42.29
N LEU A 636 31.17 3.07 41.96
CA LEU A 636 32.01 3.86 42.88
C LEU A 636 31.28 5.09 43.43
N LYS A 637 30.47 5.78 42.62
CA LYS A 637 29.63 6.90 43.08
C LYS A 637 28.44 6.46 43.93
N LEU A 638 27.93 5.25 43.72
CA LEU A 638 26.88 4.64 44.54
C LEU A 638 27.39 4.08 45.88
N GLU A 639 28.69 3.77 45.98
CA GLU A 639 29.36 3.48 47.26
C GLU A 639 29.73 4.76 48.00
N ALA A 640 30.23 5.78 47.31
CA ALA A 640 30.52 7.10 47.88
C ALA A 640 29.28 7.86 48.39
N LEU A 641 28.07 7.39 48.07
CA LEU A 641 26.78 7.89 48.59
C LEU A 641 26.20 7.02 49.73
N LYS A 642 26.96 6.05 50.24
CA LYS A 642 26.60 5.18 51.38
C LYS A 642 27.53 5.35 52.60
N LEU A 643 28.39 6.37 52.55
CA LEU A 643 29.27 6.84 53.61
C LEU A 643 28.85 8.24 54.07
#